data_AF-A0A6I7YA21-F1
#
_entry.id   AF-A0A6I7YA21-F1
#
_cell.length_a   1.000
_cell.length_b   1.000
_cell.length_c   1.000
_cell.angle_alpha   90.00
_cell.angle_beta   90.00
_cell.angle_gamma   90.00
#
_symmetry.space_group_name_H-M   'P 1'
#
loop_
_entity.id
_entity.type
_entity.pdbx_description
1 polymer ?
#
loop_
_entity_poly.entity_id
_entity_poly.type
_entity_poly.pdbx_seq_one_letter_code
_entity_poly.pdbx_strand_id
1 'polypeptide(L)'
;MERAAAGKAEARVLLMGVERFPGPAVTADGEPEPGGGAWDRLPFMPGLLDRLGAAYGALSYRVLTVRDPDRVAVRDHWNKASDQRFRVVHVISHGDTDPADDKRSWHAATPERIAMVPSDGDTGQGTDVSHWVADAHQQPLPVLFVIDLCRAGRAARLARLTAVPESELRAWVIAATGPDDPAYDGAFSTGVAEVLEQIAEDGLDTAPSLRYVRWDRATAAIQDRLSSLSPRQRVHATRVDPSQPLPELPFFPNPRWNGDLRLERLGSLAAPVRDFADPGTDHFTDRVGDHFVGREGQLAVLAPWIDDPSAGGLRIVTGAPGSGKSALLGALVCAGHEQIVAAAPDIRRYLAARHPHGVPSPDPALAAVHARGRNVDAILTALALQWRLPPPSEPPAGDDRGPAAQWTVPDLLTAVRALPAPPPLVLDALDEAEDPAGLVEQFLLPLVETVRSDGLPAVRLLVGSRRGTHLGPLLDCAAASPESVLDLDDVPAGELRADLEQHLAHVLAEWPAYRAAAHRPVREALARSAAAALTQEPPAGHGWGAFLVARVYARVLESLDPPSDVPAATALGARVPRTLPDVLELDLGQRADGIRLRAVLTALAFAKGEGFPLEAVQAVAPEFAPREEPGLAPADVRPLLDAGSFYVRTGIETDGSTLYRLFHQGLADYLRARPHTPGRTA
;
A
#
# COMPACT_ATOMS: atom_id res chain seq x y z
N MET A 1 -29.59 -3.89 -8.25
CA MET A 1 -29.94 -2.48 -7.98
C MET A 1 -30.92 -2.44 -6.81
N GLU A 2 -30.46 -2.83 -5.62
CA GLU A 2 -31.19 -2.67 -4.37
C GLU A 2 -30.11 -2.56 -3.29
N ARG A 3 -29.58 -1.34 -3.14
CA ARG A 3 -28.59 -1.00 -2.12
C ARG A 3 -29.28 -1.10 -0.78
N ALA A 4 -28.81 -1.99 0.07
CA ALA A 4 -29.14 -2.01 1.48
C ALA A 4 -28.79 -0.65 2.10
N ALA A 5 -29.83 0.16 2.32
CA ALA A 5 -29.81 1.35 3.14
C ALA A 5 -29.70 0.94 4.61
N ALA A 6 -28.54 0.43 5.01
CA ALA A 6 -28.11 0.49 6.40
C ALA A 6 -27.56 1.89 6.62
N GLY A 7 -28.27 2.72 7.38
CA GLY A 7 -27.95 4.13 7.57
C GLY A 7 -26.49 4.35 7.99
N LYS A 8 -25.68 4.91 7.08
CA LYS A 8 -24.43 5.56 7.44
C LYS A 8 -24.78 6.65 8.46
N ALA A 9 -24.50 6.43 9.74
CA ALA A 9 -24.47 7.52 10.69
C ALA A 9 -23.43 8.52 10.16
N GLU A 10 -23.87 9.70 9.74
CA GLU A 10 -22.99 10.79 9.31
C GLU A 10 -21.95 11.05 10.40
N ALA A 11 -20.67 11.04 10.04
CA ALA A 11 -19.61 11.36 10.98
C ALA A 11 -19.67 12.87 11.31
N ARG A 12 -19.46 13.23 12.58
CA ARG A 12 -19.67 14.60 13.08
C ARG A 12 -18.44 15.15 13.76
N VAL A 13 -18.24 16.46 13.63
CA VAL A 13 -17.14 17.21 14.26
C VAL A 13 -17.73 18.30 15.14
N LEU A 14 -17.18 18.44 16.34
CA LEU A 14 -17.42 19.59 17.22
C LEU A 14 -16.21 20.50 17.06
N LEU A 15 -16.42 21.72 16.58
CA LEU A 15 -15.38 22.70 16.36
C LEU A 15 -15.67 23.91 17.27
N MET A 16 -14.86 24.13 18.29
CA MET A 16 -15.03 25.22 19.25
C MET A 16 -13.85 26.19 19.20
N GLY A 17 -14.11 27.49 19.15
CA GLY A 17 -13.06 28.49 19.22
C GLY A 17 -13.49 29.76 19.95
N VAL A 18 -12.57 30.34 20.71
CA VAL A 18 -12.80 31.57 21.48
C VAL A 18 -11.88 32.67 20.96
N GLU A 19 -12.47 33.72 20.41
CA GLU A 19 -11.78 34.93 19.97
C GLU A 19 -11.64 35.93 21.12
N ARG A 20 -12.69 36.10 21.94
CA ARG A 20 -12.81 37.19 22.91
C ARG A 20 -12.90 36.69 24.35
N PHE A 21 -12.19 37.38 25.24
CA PHE A 21 -12.15 37.11 26.67
C PHE A 21 -12.42 38.39 27.48
N PRO A 22 -12.84 38.28 28.76
CA PRO A 22 -13.05 39.45 29.60
C PRO A 22 -11.71 39.95 30.17
N GLY A 23 -11.27 41.15 29.78
CA GLY A 23 -10.10 41.82 30.35
C GLY A 23 -9.32 42.68 29.33
N PRO A 24 -8.49 43.65 29.76
CA PRO A 24 -7.64 44.41 28.84
C PRO A 24 -6.49 43.53 28.32
N ALA A 25 -6.16 43.69 27.03
CA ALA A 25 -5.05 43.01 26.37
C ALA A 25 -3.70 43.32 27.05
N VAL A 26 -2.90 42.29 27.30
CA VAL A 26 -1.48 42.46 27.64
C VAL A 26 -0.74 42.70 26.32
N THR A 27 0.27 43.58 26.35
CA THR A 27 1.00 44.01 25.15
C THR A 27 1.73 42.86 24.46
N ALA A 28 1.85 42.95 23.13
CA ALA A 28 2.29 41.94 22.15
C ALA A 28 3.62 41.18 22.39
N ASP A 29 4.36 41.44 23.48
CA ASP A 29 5.66 40.83 23.78
C ASP A 29 5.76 40.24 25.21
N GLY A 30 4.65 40.05 25.92
CA GLY A 30 4.68 39.42 27.25
C GLY A 30 3.39 38.70 27.57
N GLU A 31 3.36 37.38 27.37
CA GLU A 31 2.30 36.51 27.91
C GLU A 31 2.22 36.66 29.44
N PRO A 32 1.02 36.67 30.04
CA PRO A 32 0.90 36.62 31.48
C PRO A 32 1.54 35.34 32.04
N GLU A 33 2.22 35.47 33.19
CA GLU A 33 2.66 34.30 33.95
C GLU A 33 1.47 33.34 34.20
N PRO A 34 1.72 32.01 34.27
CA PRO A 34 0.67 31.05 34.56
C PRO A 34 -0.13 31.47 35.81
N GLY A 35 -1.42 31.80 35.62
CA GLY A 35 -2.32 32.32 36.67
C GLY A 35 -2.70 33.81 36.55
N GLY A 36 -2.22 34.54 35.54
CA GLY A 36 -2.64 35.92 35.27
C GLY A 36 -4.06 35.99 34.67
N GLY A 37 -4.99 36.65 35.36
CA GLY A 37 -6.42 36.68 35.02
C GLY A 37 -6.86 37.53 33.81
N ALA A 38 -5.95 37.85 32.89
CA ALA A 38 -6.28 38.57 31.65
C ALA A 38 -5.80 37.76 30.44
N TRP A 39 -6.73 37.27 29.64
CA TRP A 39 -6.47 36.46 28.45
C TRP A 39 -6.50 37.34 27.20
N ASP A 40 -5.47 37.22 26.36
CA ASP A 40 -5.38 38.01 25.13
C ASP A 40 -6.39 37.56 24.07
N ARG A 41 -6.87 38.52 23.28
CA ARG A 41 -7.76 38.26 22.14
C ARG A 41 -7.04 37.44 21.08
N LEU A 42 -7.75 36.50 20.44
CA LEU A 42 -7.24 35.67 19.33
C LEU A 42 -7.88 36.11 18.00
N PRO A 43 -7.43 37.21 17.36
CA PRO A 43 -8.12 37.84 16.23
C PRO A 43 -8.18 36.97 14.95
N PHE A 44 -7.33 35.95 14.83
CA PHE A 44 -7.34 35.01 13.70
C PHE A 44 -8.49 34.00 13.76
N MET A 45 -9.13 33.85 14.93
CA MET A 45 -10.11 32.79 15.21
C MET A 45 -11.29 32.75 14.21
N PRO A 46 -11.91 33.88 13.80
CA PRO A 46 -13.11 33.81 12.98
C PRO A 46 -12.90 33.12 11.63
N GLY A 47 -11.85 33.53 10.91
CA GLY A 47 -11.50 33.00 9.60
C GLY A 47 -10.93 31.58 9.68
N LEU A 48 -10.18 31.27 10.74
CA LEU A 48 -9.65 29.92 10.96
C LEU A 48 -10.76 28.89 11.21
N LEU A 49 -11.77 29.24 12.02
CA LEU A 49 -12.94 28.37 12.24
C LEU A 49 -13.74 28.13 10.95
N ASP A 50 -13.89 29.13 10.08
CA ASP A 50 -14.56 28.95 8.78
C ASP A 50 -13.75 28.03 7.87
N ARG A 51 -12.43 28.22 7.80
CA ARG A 51 -11.53 27.36 7.00
C ARG A 51 -11.58 25.91 7.48
N LEU A 52 -11.45 25.67 8.79
CA LEU A 52 -11.54 24.32 9.38
C LEU A 52 -12.92 23.69 9.15
N GLY A 53 -13.99 24.47 9.29
CA GLY A 53 -15.35 24.01 9.00
C GLY A 53 -15.49 23.54 7.55
N ALA A 54 -14.94 24.30 6.59
CA ALA A 54 -14.91 23.92 5.18
C ALA A 54 -14.05 22.67 4.94
N ALA A 55 -12.86 22.59 5.54
CA ALA A 55 -11.94 21.47 5.37
C ALA A 55 -12.51 20.14 5.90
N TYR A 56 -13.10 20.14 7.11
CA TYR A 56 -13.83 18.97 7.63
C TYR A 56 -15.06 18.63 6.77
N GLY A 57 -15.78 19.66 6.30
CA GLY A 57 -16.92 19.48 5.40
C GLY A 57 -16.54 18.79 4.08
N ALA A 58 -15.37 19.12 3.52
CA ALA A 58 -14.84 18.48 2.31
C ALA A 58 -14.58 16.96 2.51
N LEU A 59 -14.27 16.54 3.74
CA LEU A 59 -14.15 15.13 4.14
C LEU A 59 -15.50 14.50 4.54
N SER A 60 -16.62 15.11 4.16
CA SER A 60 -17.99 14.65 4.44
C SER A 60 -18.36 14.61 5.93
N TYR A 61 -17.68 15.38 6.78
CA TYR A 61 -18.12 15.55 8.16
C TYR A 61 -19.23 16.59 8.27
N ARG A 62 -20.22 16.31 9.13
CA ARG A 62 -21.15 17.34 9.59
C ARG A 62 -20.54 18.12 10.75
N VAL A 63 -20.18 19.38 10.50
CA VAL A 63 -19.50 20.24 11.48
C VAL A 63 -20.51 21.02 12.32
N LEU A 64 -20.34 20.97 13.64
CA LEU A 64 -21.00 21.86 14.60
C LEU A 64 -19.96 22.88 15.09
N THR A 65 -20.00 24.09 14.52
CA THR A 65 -19.11 25.19 14.89
C THR A 65 -19.72 26.01 16.04
N VAL A 66 -18.96 26.22 17.10
CA VAL A 66 -19.33 27.01 18.28
C VAL A 66 -18.31 28.12 18.45
N ARG A 67 -18.77 29.37 18.36
CA ARG A 67 -17.92 30.58 18.43
C ARG A 67 -18.13 31.25 19.77
N ASP A 68 -17.03 31.64 20.42
CA ASP A 68 -17.03 32.30 21.73
C ASP A 68 -17.97 31.62 22.75
N PRO A 69 -17.87 30.30 22.97
CA PRO A 69 -18.69 29.65 23.98
C PRO A 69 -18.30 30.12 25.39
N ASP A 70 -19.30 30.50 26.18
CA ASP A 70 -19.17 30.63 27.63
C ASP A 70 -19.01 29.24 28.29
N ARG A 71 -18.71 29.21 29.59
CA ARG A 71 -18.50 27.96 30.33
C ARG A 71 -19.67 26.98 30.19
N VAL A 72 -20.91 27.47 30.22
CA VAL A 72 -22.11 26.63 30.11
C VAL A 72 -22.22 26.03 28.72
N ALA A 73 -22.01 26.85 27.68
CA ALA A 73 -22.02 26.41 26.30
C ALA A 73 -20.93 25.39 26.02
N VAL A 74 -19.71 25.57 26.52
CA VAL A 74 -18.63 24.57 26.38
C VAL A 74 -19.08 23.21 26.94
N ARG A 75 -19.57 23.18 28.17
CA ARG A 75 -20.04 21.95 28.82
C ARG A 75 -21.17 21.29 28.05
N ASP A 76 -22.18 22.07 27.67
CA ASP A 76 -23.38 21.55 27.01
C ASP A 76 -23.06 20.99 25.61
N HIS A 77 -22.12 21.62 24.89
CA HIS A 77 -21.66 21.15 23.59
C HIS A 77 -20.76 19.91 23.69
N TRP A 78 -19.89 19.81 24.71
CA TRP A 78 -19.16 18.57 24.98
C TRP A 78 -20.12 17.42 25.33
N ASN A 79 -21.07 17.63 26.24
CA ASN A 79 -22.05 16.62 26.61
C ASN A 79 -22.83 16.14 25.39
N LYS A 80 -23.29 17.08 24.55
CA LYS A 80 -23.95 16.76 23.28
C LYS A 80 -23.03 15.96 22.34
N ALA A 81 -21.75 16.33 22.23
CA ALA A 81 -20.80 15.63 21.38
C ALA A 81 -20.55 14.19 21.88
N SER A 82 -20.44 14.00 23.19
CA SER A 82 -20.32 12.71 23.85
C SER A 82 -21.57 11.85 23.62
N ASP A 83 -22.76 12.37 23.94
CA ASP A 83 -24.05 11.68 23.80
C ASP A 83 -24.34 11.27 22.35
N GLN A 84 -24.02 12.16 21.41
CA GLN A 84 -24.25 11.96 19.98
C GLN A 84 -23.05 11.35 19.26
N ARG A 85 -22.02 10.90 20.00
CA ARG A 85 -20.86 10.15 19.52
C ARG A 85 -20.13 10.82 18.36
N PHE A 86 -19.80 12.10 18.56
CA PHE A 86 -19.00 12.85 17.61
C PHE A 86 -17.64 12.18 17.41
N ARG A 87 -17.13 12.23 16.18
CA ARG A 87 -15.89 11.53 15.81
C ARG A 87 -14.66 12.36 16.12
N VAL A 88 -14.77 13.68 15.98
CA VAL A 88 -13.68 14.62 16.22
C VAL A 88 -14.18 15.77 17.09
N VAL A 89 -13.35 16.19 18.04
CA VAL A 89 -13.51 17.42 18.82
C VAL A 89 -12.26 18.28 18.59
N HIS A 90 -12.42 19.41 17.91
CA HIS A 90 -11.34 20.36 17.64
C HIS A 90 -11.60 21.64 18.45
N VAL A 91 -10.68 21.97 19.36
CA VAL A 91 -10.79 23.13 20.25
C VAL A 91 -9.61 24.08 20.06
N ILE A 92 -9.90 25.40 20.04
CA ILE A 92 -8.91 26.46 19.87
C ILE A 92 -9.19 27.57 20.91
N SER A 93 -8.29 27.77 21.86
CA SER A 93 -8.41 28.79 22.91
C SER A 93 -7.09 28.91 23.70
N HIS A 94 -7.09 29.69 24.77
CA HIS A 94 -6.07 29.56 25.82
C HIS A 94 -6.29 28.29 26.65
N GLY A 95 -5.21 27.81 27.27
CA GLY A 95 -5.20 26.66 28.16
C GLY A 95 -4.94 27.05 29.60
N ASP A 96 -5.79 26.59 30.53
CA ASP A 96 -5.62 26.78 31.96
C ASP A 96 -5.33 25.46 32.70
N THR A 97 -4.30 25.47 33.53
CA THR A 97 -3.86 24.33 34.33
C THR A 97 -4.29 24.41 35.80
N ASP A 98 -4.87 25.54 36.25
CA ASP A 98 -5.31 25.76 37.64
C ASP A 98 -6.73 26.37 37.72
N PRO A 99 -7.77 25.61 37.29
CA PRO A 99 -9.13 26.13 37.19
C PRO A 99 -9.78 26.47 38.54
N ALA A 100 -10.70 27.45 38.55
CA ALA A 100 -11.22 28.09 39.74
C ALA A 100 -11.92 27.17 40.76
N ASP A 101 -12.54 26.07 40.31
CA ASP A 101 -13.28 25.12 41.16
C ASP A 101 -12.36 24.28 42.08
N ASP A 102 -11.06 24.24 41.81
CA ASP A 102 -10.09 23.39 42.53
C ASP A 102 -9.48 24.04 43.77
N LYS A 103 -9.74 25.33 44.01
CA LYS A 103 -9.18 26.09 45.15
C LYS A 103 -9.61 25.58 46.54
N ARG A 104 -10.37 24.49 46.65
CA ARG A 104 -10.93 23.95 47.90
C ARG A 104 -10.46 22.55 48.31
N SER A 105 -9.66 21.82 47.51
CA SER A 105 -9.16 20.50 47.90
C SER A 105 -7.64 20.42 47.84
N TRP A 106 -7.01 20.07 48.97
CA TRP A 106 -5.56 19.84 49.12
C TRP A 106 -5.02 18.62 48.35
N HIS A 107 -5.85 18.02 47.48
CA HIS A 107 -5.51 16.98 46.53
C HIS A 107 -6.08 17.35 45.15
N ALA A 108 -5.23 17.26 44.12
CA ALA A 108 -5.54 17.09 42.70
C ALA A 108 -5.19 18.21 41.69
N ALA A 109 -4.11 18.97 41.90
CA ALA A 109 -3.32 19.43 40.73
C ALA A 109 -2.66 18.20 40.09
N THR A 110 -3.40 17.49 39.24
CA THR A 110 -2.79 16.43 38.42
C THR A 110 -1.97 17.11 37.33
N PRO A 111 -0.70 16.72 37.11
CA PRO A 111 0.15 17.34 36.10
C PRO A 111 -0.40 17.20 34.66
N GLU A 112 -1.39 16.34 34.49
CA GLU A 112 -2.06 16.02 33.22
C GLU A 112 -3.29 16.88 32.94
N ARG A 113 -3.73 17.72 33.88
CA ARG A 113 -4.94 18.53 33.73
C ARG A 113 -4.72 19.73 32.81
N ILE A 114 -5.65 19.94 31.88
CA ILE A 114 -5.73 21.14 31.05
C ILE A 114 -7.19 21.45 30.73
N ALA A 115 -7.61 22.69 30.97
CA ALA A 115 -8.94 23.20 30.67
C ALA A 115 -8.89 24.19 29.50
N MET A 116 -9.90 24.14 28.65
CA MET A 116 -10.16 25.18 27.66
C MET A 116 -10.66 26.44 28.38
N VAL A 117 -10.07 27.60 28.11
CA VAL A 117 -10.57 28.89 28.61
C VAL A 117 -11.79 29.31 27.78
N PRO A 118 -12.98 29.47 28.37
CA PRO A 118 -14.18 29.94 27.67
C PRO A 118 -14.21 31.47 27.51
N SER A 119 -15.18 32.01 26.76
CA SER A 119 -15.29 33.44 26.46
C SER A 119 -15.60 34.33 27.68
N ASP A 120 -16.15 33.75 28.74
CA ASP A 120 -16.37 34.39 30.04
C ASP A 120 -15.16 34.25 30.98
N GLY A 121 -14.11 33.55 30.56
CA GLY A 121 -12.88 33.33 31.33
C GLY A 121 -13.03 32.38 32.53
N ASP A 122 -14.23 31.83 32.78
CA ASP A 122 -14.50 30.96 33.93
C ASP A 122 -14.21 29.49 33.60
N THR A 123 -13.02 29.03 34.00
CA THR A 123 -12.57 27.65 33.84
C THR A 123 -12.95 26.79 35.04
N GLY A 124 -13.38 25.55 34.81
CA GLY A 124 -13.79 24.66 35.89
C GLY A 124 -14.37 23.34 35.42
N GLN A 125 -15.24 22.74 36.23
CA GLN A 125 -15.98 21.56 35.84
C GLN A 125 -16.74 21.84 34.53
N GLY A 126 -16.54 20.96 33.53
CA GLY A 126 -17.15 21.07 32.22
C GLY A 126 -16.25 21.64 31.12
N THR A 127 -15.15 22.32 31.45
CA THR A 127 -14.16 22.83 30.46
C THR A 127 -12.85 22.03 30.45
N ASP A 128 -12.73 21.02 31.31
CA ASP A 128 -11.56 20.15 31.46
C ASP A 128 -11.43 19.16 30.29
N VAL A 129 -10.47 19.42 29.40
CA VAL A 129 -10.24 18.62 28.19
C VAL A 129 -9.63 17.26 28.55
N SER A 130 -8.79 17.19 29.59
CA SER A 130 -8.24 15.93 30.08
C SER A 130 -9.33 15.01 30.62
N HIS A 131 -10.37 15.58 31.24
CA HIS A 131 -11.58 14.85 31.61
C HIS A 131 -12.37 14.39 30.39
N TRP A 132 -12.56 15.22 29.36
CA TRP A 132 -13.24 14.79 28.13
C TRP A 132 -12.54 13.62 27.44
N VAL A 133 -11.21 13.62 27.41
CA VAL A 133 -10.39 12.52 26.87
C VAL A 133 -10.55 11.25 27.73
N ALA A 134 -10.75 11.36 29.06
CA ALA A 134 -11.22 10.24 29.91
C ALA A 134 -12.56 9.69 29.40
N ASP A 135 -13.48 10.64 29.28
CA ASP A 135 -14.87 10.56 28.84
C ASP A 135 -14.99 9.61 27.66
N ALA A 136 -14.33 10.05 26.60
CA ALA A 136 -14.30 9.41 25.31
C ALA A 136 -13.68 8.01 25.35
N HIS A 137 -12.70 7.76 26.22
CA HIS A 137 -12.09 6.42 26.29
C HIS A 137 -13.08 5.35 26.75
N GLN A 138 -14.11 5.73 27.50
CA GLN A 138 -15.19 4.83 27.92
C GLN A 138 -16.26 4.61 26.83
N GLN A 139 -16.16 5.29 25.69
CA GLN A 139 -17.12 5.16 24.59
C GLN A 139 -16.82 3.96 23.68
N PRO A 140 -17.83 3.38 23.02
CA PRO A 140 -17.63 2.21 22.16
C PRO A 140 -16.89 2.51 20.85
N LEU A 141 -16.80 3.78 20.47
CA LEU A 141 -16.26 4.23 19.19
C LEU A 141 -15.09 5.20 19.44
N PRO A 142 -14.00 5.12 18.64
CA PRO A 142 -12.84 5.98 18.86
C PRO A 142 -13.16 7.46 18.56
N VAL A 143 -12.69 8.37 19.41
CA VAL A 143 -12.84 9.83 19.26
C VAL A 143 -11.46 10.49 19.15
N LEU A 144 -11.31 11.41 18.20
CA LEU A 144 -10.11 12.23 18.03
C LEU A 144 -10.31 13.60 18.66
N PHE A 145 -9.36 14.02 19.50
CA PHE A 145 -9.25 15.37 20.02
C PHE A 145 -8.10 16.09 19.31
N VAL A 146 -8.41 17.21 18.66
CA VAL A 146 -7.44 18.11 18.04
C VAL A 146 -7.41 19.38 18.90
N ILE A 147 -6.31 19.60 19.62
CA ILE A 147 -6.27 20.55 20.74
C ILE A 147 -5.24 21.64 20.45
N ASP A 148 -5.71 22.84 20.12
CA ASP A 148 -4.90 24.05 19.96
C ASP A 148 -5.05 24.95 21.19
N LEU A 149 -4.38 24.53 22.27
CA LEU A 149 -4.30 25.25 23.55
C LEU A 149 -2.83 25.36 23.96
N CYS A 150 -2.47 26.40 24.71
CA CYS A 150 -1.21 26.37 25.46
C CYS A 150 -1.20 25.15 26.39
N ARG A 151 -0.06 24.46 26.50
CA ARG A 151 0.11 23.26 27.35
C ARG A 151 -0.77 22.07 26.94
N ALA A 152 -1.26 22.02 25.70
CA ALA A 152 -2.17 20.98 25.21
C ALA A 152 -1.60 19.55 25.31
N GLY A 153 -0.27 19.41 25.29
CA GLY A 153 0.41 18.11 25.43
C GLY A 153 0.08 17.35 26.71
N ARG A 154 -0.46 18.03 27.74
CA ARG A 154 -0.97 17.40 28.98
C ARG A 154 -2.12 16.42 28.70
N ALA A 155 -3.01 16.76 27.76
CA ALA A 155 -4.13 15.90 27.38
C ALA A 155 -3.70 14.68 26.52
N ALA A 156 -2.55 14.76 25.84
CA ALA A 156 -2.04 13.69 24.99
C ALA A 156 -1.27 12.60 25.74
N ARG A 157 -0.96 12.81 27.03
CA ARG A 157 -0.12 11.91 27.86
C ARG A 157 -0.77 11.53 29.19
N LEU A 158 -2.07 11.22 29.15
CA LEU A 158 -2.77 10.77 30.36
C LEU A 158 -2.21 9.42 30.83
N ALA A 159 -1.77 9.31 32.09
CA ALA A 159 -1.16 8.09 32.63
C ALA A 159 -2.06 6.87 32.44
N ARG A 160 -3.37 7.05 32.66
CA ARG A 160 -4.37 5.98 32.49
C ARG A 160 -4.52 5.47 31.05
N LEU A 161 -4.20 6.28 30.05
CA LEU A 161 -4.26 5.87 28.63
C LEU A 161 -2.93 5.32 28.14
N THR A 162 -1.83 5.74 28.75
CA THR A 162 -0.48 5.27 28.41
C THR A 162 -0.27 3.79 28.76
N ALA A 163 -1.07 3.24 29.68
CA ALA A 163 -1.02 1.85 30.09
C ALA A 163 -1.98 0.92 29.32
N VAL A 164 -2.77 1.45 28.37
CA VAL A 164 -3.77 0.69 27.61
C VAL A 164 -3.21 0.33 26.24
N PRO A 165 -3.34 -0.93 25.77
CA PRO A 165 -2.93 -1.31 24.41
C PRO A 165 -3.64 -0.47 23.34
N GLU A 166 -2.96 -0.16 22.23
CA GLU A 166 -3.47 0.72 21.18
C GLU A 166 -4.76 0.19 20.53
N SER A 167 -4.92 -1.13 20.46
CA SER A 167 -6.13 -1.79 19.96
C SER A 167 -7.38 -1.54 20.82
N GLU A 168 -7.18 -1.22 22.10
CA GLU A 168 -8.23 -0.92 23.07
C GLU A 168 -8.46 0.59 23.24
N LEU A 169 -7.56 1.44 22.72
CA LEU A 169 -7.71 2.89 22.78
C LEU A 169 -8.96 3.39 22.01
N ARG A 170 -9.80 4.13 22.73
CA ARG A 170 -10.97 4.84 22.19
C ARG A 170 -10.86 6.36 22.23
N ALA A 171 -9.78 6.92 22.77
CA ALA A 171 -9.52 8.35 22.76
C ALA A 171 -8.13 8.62 22.20
N TRP A 172 -8.05 9.49 21.20
CA TRP A 172 -6.85 9.82 20.45
C TRP A 172 -6.67 11.33 20.46
N VAL A 173 -5.44 11.81 20.60
CA VAL A 173 -5.14 13.23 20.77
C VAL A 173 -4.03 13.65 19.82
N ILE A 174 -4.22 14.80 19.16
CA ILE A 174 -3.19 15.57 18.46
C ILE A 174 -3.20 16.97 19.07
N ALA A 175 -2.15 17.31 19.82
CA ALA A 175 -2.02 18.57 20.51
C ALA A 175 -1.02 19.50 19.80
N ALA A 176 -1.29 20.81 19.83
CA ALA A 176 -0.47 21.85 19.21
C ALA A 176 0.91 22.04 19.83
N THR A 177 1.08 21.62 21.09
CA THR A 177 2.28 21.89 21.90
C THR A 177 2.57 20.78 22.90
N GLY A 178 3.77 20.80 23.48
CA GLY A 178 4.13 19.96 24.61
C GLY A 178 3.39 20.34 25.92
N PRO A 179 3.57 19.55 27.00
CA PRO A 179 2.82 19.75 28.26
C PRO A 179 3.05 21.09 28.97
N ASP A 180 4.16 21.76 28.70
CA ASP A 180 4.53 23.04 29.34
C ASP A 180 4.80 24.15 28.32
N ASP A 181 4.56 23.88 27.04
CA ASP A 181 4.90 24.77 25.94
C ASP A 181 3.69 25.63 25.49
N PRO A 182 3.92 26.90 25.12
CA PRO A 182 2.91 27.80 24.58
C PRO A 182 2.53 27.48 23.12
N ALA A 183 1.30 27.84 22.75
CA ALA A 183 0.78 27.74 21.37
C ALA A 183 0.78 29.14 20.73
N TYR A 184 1.06 29.24 19.42
CA TYR A 184 1.25 30.53 18.75
C TYR A 184 0.32 30.71 17.55
N ASP A 185 -0.42 31.81 17.56
CA ASP A 185 -1.12 32.40 16.40
C ASP A 185 -2.00 31.44 15.57
N GLY A 186 -2.50 30.35 16.17
CA GLY A 186 -3.28 29.33 15.46
C GLY A 186 -2.51 28.59 14.36
N ALA A 187 -1.17 28.59 14.41
CA ALA A 187 -0.32 27.96 13.41
C ALA A 187 -0.57 26.45 13.30
N PHE A 188 -0.83 25.79 14.43
CA PHE A 188 -1.19 24.36 14.45
C PHE A 188 -2.52 24.10 13.74
N SER A 189 -3.60 24.77 14.15
CA SER A 189 -4.90 24.61 13.49
C SER A 189 -4.89 25.03 12.02
N THR A 190 -4.02 25.97 11.63
CA THR A 190 -3.78 26.33 10.22
C THR A 190 -3.13 25.16 9.47
N GLY A 191 -2.07 24.55 10.02
CA GLY A 191 -1.45 23.36 9.45
C GLY A 191 -2.40 22.16 9.37
N VAL A 192 -3.26 21.98 10.39
CA VAL A 192 -4.33 20.95 10.35
C VAL A 192 -5.29 21.22 9.20
N ALA A 193 -5.73 22.47 8.98
CA ALA A 193 -6.61 22.81 7.87
C ALA A 193 -5.97 22.48 6.52
N GLU A 194 -4.69 22.84 6.31
CA GLU A 194 -3.93 22.52 5.09
C GLU A 194 -3.84 21.02 4.84
N VAL A 195 -3.61 20.23 5.90
CA VAL A 195 -3.56 18.76 5.76
C VAL A 195 -4.94 18.18 5.45
N LEU A 196 -6.01 18.66 6.10
CA LEU A 196 -7.37 18.21 5.80
C LEU A 196 -7.79 18.55 4.35
N GLU A 197 -7.41 19.73 3.87
CA GLU A 197 -7.59 20.16 2.48
C GLU A 197 -6.84 19.23 1.53
N GLN A 198 -5.58 18.91 1.83
CA GLN A 198 -4.79 17.97 1.03
C GLN A 198 -5.38 16.55 1.06
N ILE A 199 -5.82 16.06 2.21
CA ILE A 199 -6.53 14.76 2.31
C ILE A 199 -7.76 14.78 1.41
N ALA A 200 -8.53 15.87 1.38
CA ALA A 200 -9.73 15.95 0.54
C ALA A 200 -9.41 15.96 -0.96
N GLU A 201 -8.24 16.49 -1.34
CA GLU A 201 -7.78 16.57 -2.72
C GLU A 201 -7.20 15.25 -3.24
N ASP A 202 -6.24 14.67 -2.51
CA ASP A 202 -5.42 13.54 -2.99
C ASP A 202 -5.31 12.36 -2.01
N GLY A 203 -5.96 12.46 -0.85
CA GLY A 203 -5.91 11.44 0.20
C GLY A 203 -4.55 11.28 0.88
N LEU A 204 -3.64 12.26 0.78
CA LEU A 204 -2.22 12.15 1.13
C LEU A 204 -1.53 10.95 0.47
N ASP A 205 -1.95 10.66 -0.76
CA ASP A 205 -1.52 9.51 -1.57
C ASP A 205 -1.85 8.13 -0.96
N THR A 206 -2.81 8.08 -0.03
CA THR A 206 -3.26 6.81 0.60
C THR A 206 -3.79 5.83 -0.45
N ALA A 207 -3.36 4.57 -0.34
CA ALA A 207 -3.72 3.51 -1.26
C ALA A 207 -5.26 3.38 -1.43
N PRO A 208 -5.79 3.25 -2.66
CA PRO A 208 -7.24 3.14 -2.92
C PRO A 208 -7.96 1.96 -2.25
N SER A 209 -7.21 0.97 -1.76
CA SER A 209 -7.74 -0.17 -1.00
C SER A 209 -7.97 0.15 0.49
N LEU A 210 -7.47 1.26 1.00
CA LEU A 210 -7.60 1.68 2.40
C LEU A 210 -8.70 2.73 2.56
N ARG A 211 -9.56 2.56 3.57
CA ARG A 211 -10.73 3.44 3.80
C ARG A 211 -10.37 4.76 4.42
N TYR A 212 -9.28 4.80 5.18
CA TYR A 212 -8.85 5.96 5.93
C TYR A 212 -7.35 6.18 5.76
N VAL A 213 -6.94 7.45 5.76
CA VAL A 213 -5.54 7.85 5.90
C VAL A 213 -5.04 7.40 7.28
N ARG A 214 -3.86 6.78 7.32
CA ARG A 214 -3.31 6.26 8.57
C ARG A 214 -2.86 7.38 9.50
N TRP A 215 -2.85 7.07 10.79
CA TRP A 215 -2.52 7.98 11.87
C TRP A 215 -1.14 8.60 11.74
N ASP A 216 -0.13 7.76 11.53
CA ASP A 216 1.27 8.12 11.32
C ASP A 216 1.41 9.07 10.12
N ARG A 217 0.78 8.74 8.99
CA ARG A 217 0.76 9.60 7.79
C ARG A 217 0.17 10.99 8.07
N ALA A 218 -1.02 11.02 8.68
CA ALA A 218 -1.71 12.28 8.96
C ALA A 218 -0.94 13.15 9.98
N THR A 219 -0.42 12.55 11.05
CA THR A 219 0.33 13.26 12.10
C THR A 219 1.69 13.76 11.60
N ALA A 220 2.40 12.99 10.77
CA ALA A 220 3.62 13.43 10.10
C ALA A 220 3.35 14.63 9.18
N ALA A 221 2.31 14.55 8.34
CA ALA A 221 1.94 15.66 7.46
C ALA A 221 1.58 16.94 8.25
N ILE A 222 0.88 16.82 9.38
CA ILE A 222 0.57 17.97 10.24
C ILE A 222 1.86 18.55 10.85
N GLN A 223 2.78 17.71 11.30
CA GLN A 223 4.07 18.16 11.82
C GLN A 223 4.91 18.88 10.76
N ASP A 224 4.93 18.40 9.52
CA ASP A 224 5.69 19.02 8.43
C ASP A 224 5.13 20.40 8.06
N ARG A 225 3.80 20.53 7.96
CA ARG A 225 3.13 21.83 7.76
C ARG A 225 3.38 22.77 8.94
N LEU A 226 3.24 22.29 10.17
CA LEU A 226 3.49 23.08 11.37
C LEU A 226 4.93 23.59 11.41
N SER A 227 5.91 22.76 11.07
CA SER A 227 7.33 23.15 11.06
C SER A 227 7.61 24.28 10.07
N SER A 228 6.82 24.37 8.99
CA SER A 228 6.89 25.43 7.98
C SER A 228 6.23 26.73 8.44
N LEU A 229 5.16 26.64 9.25
CA LEU A 229 4.39 27.79 9.75
C LEU A 229 4.97 28.38 11.06
N SER A 230 5.43 27.52 11.96
CA SER A 230 5.92 27.88 13.29
C SER A 230 7.05 26.92 13.72
N PRO A 231 8.33 27.31 13.56
CA PRO A 231 9.46 26.46 13.94
C PRO A 231 9.59 26.25 15.46
N ARG A 232 8.78 26.97 16.26
CA ARG A 232 8.77 26.90 17.73
C ARG A 232 7.78 25.87 18.27
N GLN A 233 6.84 25.37 17.45
CA GLN A 233 5.83 24.41 17.87
C GLN A 233 6.11 23.02 17.30
N ARG A 234 5.67 22.00 18.04
CA ARG A 234 5.72 20.60 17.62
C ARG A 234 4.43 19.92 18.02
N VAL A 235 3.97 19.04 17.16
CA VAL A 235 2.82 18.18 17.40
C VAL A 235 3.14 17.24 18.54
N HIS A 236 2.22 17.15 19.50
CA HIS A 236 2.28 16.19 20.58
C HIS A 236 1.06 15.28 20.52
N ALA A 237 1.26 14.04 20.07
CA ALA A 237 0.18 13.10 19.80
C ALA A 237 0.14 11.94 20.80
N THR A 238 -0.99 11.21 20.85
CA THR A 238 -1.12 9.92 21.52
C THR A 238 0.06 9.01 21.10
N ARG A 239 0.75 8.44 22.08
CA ARG A 239 1.88 7.53 21.82
C ARG A 239 1.37 6.23 21.22
N VAL A 240 2.10 5.75 20.23
CA VAL A 240 1.85 4.48 19.55
C VAL A 240 3.15 3.70 19.50
N ASP A 241 3.10 2.41 19.81
CA ASP A 241 4.20 1.48 19.59
C ASP A 241 4.39 1.26 18.08
N PRO A 242 5.52 1.70 17.48
CA PRO A 242 5.77 1.53 16.06
C PRO A 242 5.93 0.06 15.64
N SER A 243 6.15 -0.85 16.61
CA SER A 243 6.27 -2.28 16.34
C SER A 243 4.92 -3.00 16.24
N GLN A 244 3.82 -2.33 16.61
CA GLN A 244 2.48 -2.93 16.59
C GLN A 244 1.61 -2.31 15.49
N PRO A 245 0.82 -3.12 14.76
CA PRO A 245 -0.11 -2.60 13.79
C PRO A 245 -1.22 -1.82 14.51
N LEU A 246 -1.35 -0.54 14.16
CA LEU A 246 -2.45 0.29 14.65
C LEU A 246 -3.80 -0.21 14.12
N PRO A 247 -4.88 -0.10 14.93
CA PRO A 247 -6.21 -0.32 14.41
C PRO A 247 -6.53 0.66 13.27
N GLU A 248 -7.46 0.28 12.40
CA GLU A 248 -7.98 1.21 11.40
C GLU A 248 -8.77 2.33 12.09
N LEU A 249 -8.27 3.56 12.03
CA LEU A 249 -8.83 4.71 12.73
C LEU A 249 -9.71 5.57 11.81
N PRO A 250 -11.00 5.74 12.12
CA PRO A 250 -11.96 6.38 11.22
C PRO A 250 -11.97 7.93 11.35
N PHE A 251 -10.79 8.54 11.36
CA PHE A 251 -10.63 10.00 11.58
C PHE A 251 -10.40 10.80 10.30
N PHE A 252 -9.79 10.17 9.29
CA PHE A 252 -9.40 10.84 8.06
C PHE A 252 -9.85 9.99 6.87
N PRO A 253 -11.09 10.15 6.37
CA PRO A 253 -11.59 9.37 5.23
C PRO A 253 -10.70 9.54 4.00
N ASN A 254 -10.38 8.44 3.33
CA ASN A 254 -9.62 8.47 2.08
C ASN A 254 -10.59 8.72 0.90
N PRO A 255 -10.52 9.87 0.20
CA PRO A 255 -11.38 10.11 -0.96
C PRO A 255 -11.07 9.19 -2.15
N ARG A 256 -9.88 8.58 -2.18
CA ARG A 256 -9.46 7.64 -3.23
C ARG A 256 -9.96 6.22 -2.99
N TRP A 257 -10.66 5.96 -1.88
CA TRP A 257 -11.21 4.64 -1.63
C TRP A 257 -12.27 4.29 -2.67
N ASN A 258 -12.01 3.25 -3.46
CA ASN A 258 -12.86 2.87 -4.60
C ASN A 258 -14.14 2.10 -4.20
N GLY A 259 -14.28 1.73 -2.92
CA GLY A 259 -15.41 0.95 -2.41
C GLY A 259 -15.41 -0.52 -2.82
N ASP A 260 -14.35 -1.00 -3.49
CA ASP A 260 -14.21 -2.41 -3.88
C ASP A 260 -13.70 -3.24 -2.68
N LEU A 261 -14.63 -3.92 -2.02
CA LEU A 261 -14.34 -4.80 -0.88
C LEU A 261 -13.36 -5.93 -1.22
N ARG A 262 -13.27 -6.34 -2.50
CA ARG A 262 -12.29 -7.35 -2.94
C ARG A 262 -10.88 -6.77 -2.86
N LEU A 263 -10.67 -5.56 -3.36
CA LEU A 263 -9.38 -4.87 -3.31
C LEU A 263 -9.00 -4.51 -1.87
N GLU A 264 -9.96 -4.15 -1.03
CA GLU A 264 -9.74 -3.96 0.40
C GLU A 264 -9.21 -5.24 1.07
N ARG A 265 -9.87 -6.38 0.84
CA ARG A 265 -9.44 -7.68 1.40
C ARG A 265 -8.07 -8.09 0.89
N LEU A 266 -7.81 -7.97 -0.42
CA LEU A 266 -6.50 -8.27 -1.00
C LEU A 266 -5.42 -7.31 -0.48
N GLY A 267 -5.74 -6.03 -0.28
CA GLY A 267 -4.85 -5.02 0.30
C GLY A 267 -4.44 -5.33 1.73
N SER A 268 -5.33 -5.97 2.50
CA SER A 268 -5.07 -6.39 3.89
C SER A 268 -4.13 -7.60 4.02
N LEU A 269 -3.85 -8.32 2.92
CA LEU A 269 -2.89 -9.42 2.93
C LEU A 269 -1.46 -8.90 3.12
N ALA A 270 -0.62 -9.71 3.78
CA ALA A 270 0.81 -9.41 3.90
C ALA A 270 1.45 -9.25 2.52
N ALA A 271 2.36 -8.27 2.38
CA ALA A 271 2.97 -7.92 1.09
C ALA A 271 3.52 -9.12 0.28
N PRO A 272 4.24 -10.09 0.89
CA PRO A 272 4.79 -11.22 0.15
C PRO A 272 3.74 -12.12 -0.53
N VAL A 273 2.53 -12.17 0.03
CA VAL A 273 1.38 -12.93 -0.52
C VAL A 273 0.61 -12.06 -1.50
N ARG A 274 0.37 -10.80 -1.13
CA ARG A 274 -0.39 -9.83 -1.93
C ARG A 274 0.20 -9.63 -3.34
N ASP A 275 1.52 -9.71 -3.48
CA ASP A 275 2.23 -9.54 -4.76
C ASP A 275 1.89 -10.60 -5.83
N PHE A 276 1.36 -11.76 -5.43
CA PHE A 276 0.84 -12.76 -6.39
C PHE A 276 -0.50 -12.33 -6.99
N ALA A 277 -1.29 -11.59 -6.21
CA ALA A 277 -2.61 -11.13 -6.57
C ALA A 277 -2.53 -9.77 -7.30
N ASP A 278 -1.64 -8.87 -6.90
CA ASP A 278 -1.44 -7.55 -7.53
C ASP A 278 -2.73 -6.70 -7.59
N PRO A 279 -3.31 -6.33 -6.41
CA PRO A 279 -4.58 -5.59 -6.32
C PRO A 279 -4.49 -4.14 -6.80
N GLY A 280 -3.28 -3.63 -7.06
CA GLY A 280 -2.98 -2.22 -7.25
C GLY A 280 -3.24 -1.64 -8.64
N THR A 281 -3.58 -2.49 -9.61
CA THR A 281 -3.87 -2.04 -10.97
C THR A 281 -5.34 -2.27 -11.30
N ASP A 282 -5.93 -1.39 -12.11
CA ASP A 282 -7.25 -1.59 -12.75
C ASP A 282 -7.30 -2.89 -13.61
N HIS A 283 -6.17 -3.60 -13.68
CA HIS A 283 -5.93 -4.79 -14.47
C HIS A 283 -5.33 -5.95 -13.65
N PHE A 284 -5.80 -6.17 -12.41
CA PHE A 284 -5.64 -7.45 -11.70
C PHE A 284 -5.84 -8.66 -12.64
N THR A 285 -6.79 -8.51 -13.58
CA THR A 285 -7.13 -9.44 -14.66
C THR A 285 -6.02 -9.75 -15.67
N ASP A 286 -5.01 -8.88 -15.82
CA ASP A 286 -3.98 -9.01 -16.86
C ASP A 286 -2.90 -10.05 -16.54
N ARG A 287 -2.66 -10.37 -15.26
CA ARG A 287 -1.61 -11.33 -14.85
C ARG A 287 -2.15 -12.74 -14.62
N VAL A 288 -3.31 -12.85 -13.98
CA VAL A 288 -3.90 -14.13 -13.53
C VAL A 288 -5.41 -14.24 -13.81
N GLY A 289 -6.07 -13.15 -14.22
CA GLY A 289 -7.50 -13.19 -14.58
C GLY A 289 -7.72 -13.53 -16.06
N ASP A 290 -8.67 -12.84 -16.70
CA ASP A 290 -9.24 -13.20 -18.00
C ASP A 290 -8.24 -13.37 -19.17
N HIS A 291 -7.00 -12.91 -19.01
CA HIS A 291 -5.98 -12.92 -20.06
C HIS A 291 -4.86 -13.95 -19.86
N PHE A 292 -4.86 -14.69 -18.75
CA PHE A 292 -3.96 -15.85 -18.60
C PHE A 292 -4.40 -16.95 -19.57
N VAL A 293 -3.51 -17.31 -20.50
CA VAL A 293 -3.73 -18.28 -21.58
C VAL A 293 -2.49 -19.16 -21.70
N GLY A 294 -2.71 -20.42 -22.08
CA GLY A 294 -1.65 -21.41 -22.28
C GLY A 294 -1.22 -22.06 -20.97
N ARG A 295 -0.05 -22.70 -21.01
CA ARG A 295 0.59 -23.38 -19.86
C ARG A 295 -0.20 -24.56 -19.28
N GLU A 296 -1.13 -25.13 -20.05
CA GLU A 296 -1.94 -26.29 -19.65
C GLU A 296 -1.09 -27.46 -19.18
N GLY A 297 -0.05 -27.81 -19.94
CA GLY A 297 0.84 -28.92 -19.59
C GLY A 297 1.58 -28.68 -18.28
N GLN A 298 2.03 -27.45 -18.03
CA GLN A 298 2.72 -27.09 -16.80
C GLN A 298 1.76 -27.06 -15.59
N LEU A 299 0.56 -26.49 -15.76
CA LEU A 299 -0.46 -26.46 -14.72
C LEU A 299 -0.94 -27.87 -14.35
N ALA A 300 -1.18 -28.74 -15.33
CA ALA A 300 -1.61 -30.12 -15.13
C ALA A 300 -0.59 -30.99 -14.37
N VAL A 301 0.68 -30.57 -14.36
CA VAL A 301 1.74 -31.22 -13.59
C VAL A 301 1.89 -30.62 -12.20
N LEU A 302 1.86 -29.29 -12.09
CA LEU A 302 2.14 -28.59 -10.83
C LEU A 302 0.95 -28.61 -9.86
N ALA A 303 -0.29 -28.46 -10.34
CA ALA A 303 -1.46 -28.41 -9.48
C ALA A 303 -1.67 -29.71 -8.68
N PRO A 304 -1.64 -30.92 -9.28
CA PRO A 304 -1.74 -32.16 -8.52
C PRO A 304 -0.58 -32.36 -7.54
N TRP A 305 0.62 -31.90 -7.90
CA TRP A 305 1.79 -32.00 -7.02
C TRP A 305 1.67 -31.10 -5.78
N ILE A 306 1.07 -29.90 -5.91
CA ILE A 306 0.74 -29.04 -4.76
C ILE A 306 -0.28 -29.72 -3.85
N ASP A 307 -1.27 -30.40 -4.41
CA ASP A 307 -2.35 -31.05 -3.66
C ASP A 307 -1.90 -32.36 -2.98
N ASP A 308 -0.87 -33.04 -3.48
CA ASP A 308 -0.45 -34.36 -2.99
C ASP A 308 0.43 -34.25 -1.73
N PRO A 309 -0.07 -34.61 -0.52
CA PRO A 309 0.69 -34.52 0.73
C PRO A 309 1.81 -35.57 0.83
N SER A 310 1.78 -36.59 -0.04
CA SER A 310 2.83 -37.59 -0.16
C SER A 310 3.89 -37.21 -1.19
N ALA A 311 3.57 -36.27 -2.09
CA ALA A 311 4.58 -35.64 -2.91
C ALA A 311 5.55 -34.89 -1.98
N GLY A 312 6.85 -35.05 -2.22
CA GLY A 312 7.88 -34.42 -1.42
C GLY A 312 8.86 -33.66 -2.31
N GLY A 313 9.61 -32.75 -1.69
CA GLY A 313 10.86 -32.25 -2.23
C GLY A 313 10.73 -30.92 -2.95
N LEU A 314 11.68 -30.71 -3.85
CA LEU A 314 11.91 -29.46 -4.56
C LEU A 314 11.38 -29.56 -5.98
N ARG A 315 10.65 -28.53 -6.42
CA ARG A 315 10.39 -28.25 -7.84
C ARG A 315 10.88 -26.85 -8.18
N ILE A 316 11.46 -26.70 -9.36
CA ILE A 316 12.02 -25.46 -9.88
C ILE A 316 11.33 -25.12 -11.19
N VAL A 317 10.79 -23.91 -11.28
CA VAL A 317 10.27 -23.31 -12.51
C VAL A 317 11.27 -22.26 -12.97
N THR A 318 11.87 -22.48 -14.13
CA THR A 318 12.88 -21.58 -14.72
C THR A 318 12.54 -21.15 -16.15
N GLY A 319 13.38 -20.29 -16.71
CA GLY A 319 13.24 -19.76 -18.07
C GLY A 319 13.58 -18.28 -18.17
N ALA A 320 13.54 -17.75 -19.39
CA ALA A 320 13.89 -16.38 -19.74
C ALA A 320 12.99 -15.34 -19.03
N PRO A 321 13.45 -14.08 -18.84
CA PRO A 321 12.59 -13.04 -18.31
C PRO A 321 11.35 -12.86 -19.19
N GLY A 322 10.17 -12.67 -18.59
CA GLY A 322 8.91 -12.56 -19.33
C GLY A 322 8.38 -13.86 -19.93
N SER A 323 8.99 -15.03 -19.68
CA SER A 323 8.46 -16.34 -20.11
C SER A 323 7.14 -16.74 -19.42
N GLY A 324 6.71 -15.99 -18.40
CA GLY A 324 5.44 -16.23 -17.71
C GLY A 324 5.55 -17.06 -16.42
N LYS A 325 6.76 -17.29 -15.87
CA LYS A 325 6.98 -17.98 -14.58
C LYS A 325 6.08 -17.44 -13.47
N SER A 326 6.12 -16.13 -13.28
CA SER A 326 5.40 -15.46 -12.21
C SER A 326 3.89 -15.29 -12.48
N ALA A 327 3.44 -15.57 -13.71
CA ALA A 327 2.02 -15.70 -14.03
C ALA A 327 1.54 -17.15 -13.74
N LEU A 328 2.34 -18.16 -14.09
CA LEU A 328 2.10 -19.57 -13.77
C LEU A 328 2.02 -19.79 -12.25
N LEU A 329 3.02 -19.34 -11.50
CA LEU A 329 3.00 -19.42 -10.03
C LEU A 329 1.89 -18.57 -9.42
N GLY A 330 1.62 -17.39 -9.98
CA GLY A 330 0.48 -16.56 -9.61
C GLY A 330 -0.86 -17.27 -9.76
N ALA A 331 -1.08 -18.00 -10.85
CA ALA A 331 -2.29 -18.79 -11.09
C ALA A 331 -2.48 -19.90 -10.05
N LEU A 332 -1.41 -20.64 -9.74
CA LEU A 332 -1.46 -21.69 -8.72
C LEU A 332 -1.77 -21.10 -7.33
N VAL A 333 -1.08 -20.04 -6.93
CA VAL A 333 -1.27 -19.38 -5.63
C VAL A 333 -2.65 -18.75 -5.53
N CYS A 334 -3.11 -18.01 -6.55
CA CYS A 334 -4.44 -17.38 -6.54
C CYS A 334 -5.59 -18.41 -6.48
N ALA A 335 -5.35 -19.63 -6.97
CA ALA A 335 -6.36 -20.69 -6.96
C ALA A 335 -6.31 -21.57 -5.71
N GLY A 336 -5.15 -21.70 -5.06
CA GLY A 336 -4.92 -22.57 -3.90
C GLY A 336 -4.79 -21.87 -2.55
N HIS A 337 -4.33 -20.62 -2.48
CA HIS A 337 -4.06 -19.96 -1.19
C HIS A 337 -5.35 -19.45 -0.54
N GLU A 338 -5.71 -20.01 0.62
CA GLU A 338 -7.02 -19.80 1.25
C GLU A 338 -7.42 -18.32 1.39
N GLN A 339 -6.50 -17.46 1.86
CA GLN A 339 -6.81 -16.04 2.06
C GLN A 339 -7.06 -15.30 0.74
N ILE A 340 -6.37 -15.65 -0.34
CA ILE A 340 -6.58 -15.04 -1.66
C ILE A 340 -7.91 -15.52 -2.24
N VAL A 341 -8.18 -16.83 -2.14
CA VAL A 341 -9.45 -17.43 -2.58
C VAL A 341 -10.65 -16.82 -1.83
N ALA A 342 -10.52 -16.60 -0.52
CA ALA A 342 -11.55 -15.95 0.29
C ALA A 342 -11.73 -14.46 -0.06
N ALA A 343 -10.63 -13.76 -0.37
CA ALA A 343 -10.67 -12.35 -0.76
C ALA A 343 -11.27 -12.15 -2.16
N ALA A 344 -10.98 -13.05 -3.11
CA ALA A 344 -11.33 -12.92 -4.52
C ALA A 344 -11.72 -14.27 -5.17
N PRO A 345 -12.87 -14.86 -4.80
CA PRO A 345 -13.28 -16.19 -5.25
C PRO A 345 -13.54 -16.30 -6.77
N ASP A 346 -13.80 -15.17 -7.42
CA ASP A 346 -14.08 -15.09 -8.86
C ASP A 346 -12.88 -15.53 -9.71
N ILE A 347 -11.67 -15.27 -9.24
CA ILE A 347 -10.42 -15.62 -9.94
C ILE A 347 -10.29 -17.13 -10.03
N ARG A 348 -10.48 -17.81 -8.89
CA ARG A 348 -10.44 -19.27 -8.84
C ARG A 348 -11.50 -19.87 -9.75
N ARG A 349 -12.71 -19.29 -9.77
CA ARG A 349 -13.80 -19.74 -10.65
C ARG A 349 -13.41 -19.63 -12.13
N TYR A 350 -12.80 -18.50 -12.51
CA TYR A 350 -12.29 -18.29 -13.86
C TYR A 350 -11.21 -19.31 -14.23
N LEU A 351 -10.18 -19.45 -13.39
CA LEU A 351 -9.08 -20.38 -13.61
C LEU A 351 -9.57 -21.83 -13.72
N ALA A 352 -10.50 -22.25 -12.86
CA ALA A 352 -11.06 -23.60 -12.90
C ALA A 352 -11.91 -23.85 -14.14
N ALA A 353 -12.57 -22.83 -14.69
CA ALA A 353 -13.32 -22.93 -15.93
C ALA A 353 -12.43 -23.04 -17.17
N ARG A 354 -11.27 -22.36 -17.17
CA ARG A 354 -10.30 -22.39 -18.26
C ARG A 354 -9.35 -23.59 -18.20
N HIS A 355 -8.94 -23.98 -16.99
CA HIS A 355 -7.95 -25.01 -16.71
C HIS A 355 -8.49 -26.05 -15.71
N PRO A 356 -9.46 -26.90 -16.09
CA PRO A 356 -10.15 -27.80 -15.15
C PRO A 356 -9.22 -28.79 -14.42
N HIS A 357 -8.08 -29.12 -15.01
CA HIS A 357 -7.07 -30.02 -14.45
C HIS A 357 -5.82 -29.30 -13.93
N GLY A 358 -5.80 -27.97 -14.04
CA GLY A 358 -4.64 -27.11 -13.76
C GLY A 358 -4.79 -26.23 -12.52
N VAL A 359 -5.76 -26.52 -11.66
CA VAL A 359 -6.10 -25.70 -10.49
C VAL A 359 -5.93 -26.51 -9.21
N PRO A 360 -5.06 -26.08 -8.27
CA PRO A 360 -4.94 -26.73 -6.97
C PRO A 360 -6.19 -26.52 -6.10
N SER A 361 -6.34 -27.39 -5.11
CA SER A 361 -7.35 -27.28 -4.08
C SER A 361 -7.00 -26.15 -3.12
N PRO A 362 -7.99 -25.40 -2.57
CA PRO A 362 -7.71 -24.43 -1.51
C PRO A 362 -7.11 -25.14 -0.29
N ASP A 363 -5.92 -24.71 0.13
CA ASP A 363 -5.17 -25.30 1.24
C ASP A 363 -4.78 -24.20 2.26
N PRO A 364 -5.24 -24.27 3.53
CA PRO A 364 -4.84 -23.32 4.57
C PRO A 364 -3.36 -23.41 4.96
N ALA A 365 -2.66 -24.49 4.60
CA ALA A 365 -1.24 -24.67 4.84
C ALA A 365 -0.35 -24.20 3.68
N LEU A 366 -0.93 -23.87 2.52
CA LEU A 366 -0.19 -23.33 1.38
C LEU A 366 0.35 -21.94 1.73
N ALA A 367 1.67 -21.86 1.93
CA ALA A 367 2.35 -20.58 2.05
C ALA A 367 2.86 -20.12 0.68
N ALA A 368 2.83 -18.81 0.46
CA ALA A 368 3.35 -18.18 -0.73
C ALA A 368 4.19 -16.95 -0.37
N VAL A 369 5.35 -16.81 -1.03
CA VAL A 369 6.25 -15.66 -0.85
C VAL A 369 6.77 -15.22 -2.20
N HIS A 370 6.48 -13.98 -2.58
CA HIS A 370 7.16 -13.32 -3.70
C HIS A 370 8.47 -12.73 -3.16
N ALA A 371 9.63 -13.29 -3.50
CA ALA A 371 10.91 -12.96 -2.86
C ALA A 371 11.49 -11.60 -3.25
N ARG A 372 10.94 -10.93 -4.28
CA ARG A 372 11.43 -9.65 -4.78
C ARG A 372 11.66 -8.62 -3.67
N GLY A 373 12.88 -8.06 -3.63
CA GLY A 373 13.28 -6.99 -2.73
C GLY A 373 13.27 -7.36 -1.25
N ARG A 374 13.18 -8.65 -0.91
CA ARG A 374 13.08 -9.14 0.47
C ARG A 374 14.37 -9.83 0.87
N ASN A 375 14.75 -9.62 2.13
CA ASN A 375 15.80 -10.36 2.80
C ASN A 375 15.23 -11.61 3.49
N VAL A 376 16.13 -12.42 4.05
CA VAL A 376 15.79 -13.67 4.75
C VAL A 376 14.81 -13.39 5.91
N ASP A 377 15.07 -12.38 6.74
CA ASP A 377 14.25 -12.08 7.92
C ASP A 377 12.79 -11.75 7.58
N ALA A 378 12.58 -10.97 6.52
CA ALA A 378 11.25 -10.65 6.01
C ALA A 378 10.52 -11.92 5.51
N ILE A 379 11.25 -12.83 4.85
CA ILE A 379 10.70 -14.11 4.38
C ILE A 379 10.36 -15.01 5.56
N LEU A 380 11.24 -15.16 6.55
CA LEU A 380 10.98 -15.98 7.74
C LEU A 380 9.76 -15.48 8.52
N THR A 381 9.68 -14.17 8.74
CA THR A 381 8.53 -13.54 9.40
C THR A 381 7.23 -13.79 8.65
N ALA A 382 7.25 -13.65 7.31
CA ALA A 382 6.08 -13.88 6.48
C ALA A 382 5.61 -15.35 6.50
N LEU A 383 6.54 -16.30 6.50
CA LEU A 383 6.24 -17.73 6.59
C LEU A 383 5.68 -18.11 7.96
N ALA A 384 6.30 -17.62 9.03
CA ALA A 384 5.82 -17.84 10.39
C ALA A 384 4.39 -17.33 10.59
N LEU A 385 4.08 -16.15 10.04
CA LEU A 385 2.73 -15.58 10.07
C LEU A 385 1.72 -16.45 9.29
N GLN A 386 2.07 -16.88 8.08
CA GLN A 386 1.18 -17.69 7.22
C GLN A 386 0.89 -19.06 7.84
N TRP A 387 1.92 -19.74 8.35
CA TRP A 387 1.78 -21.04 9.02
C TRP A 387 1.32 -20.95 10.47
N ARG A 388 1.08 -19.73 10.99
CA ARG A 388 0.62 -19.47 12.37
C ARG A 388 1.54 -20.13 13.40
N LEU A 389 2.84 -20.03 13.19
CA LEU A 389 3.84 -20.61 14.08
C LEU A 389 3.90 -19.81 15.40
N PRO A 390 4.10 -20.48 16.55
CA PRO A 390 4.30 -19.78 17.81
C PRO A 390 5.59 -18.95 17.74
N PRO A 391 5.66 -17.79 18.42
CA PRO A 391 6.87 -16.97 18.41
C PRO A 391 8.07 -17.77 18.95
N PRO A 392 9.30 -17.44 18.52
CA PRO A 392 10.49 -18.12 19.04
C PRO A 392 10.59 -17.92 20.55
N SER A 393 11.08 -18.94 21.26
CA SER A 393 11.37 -18.83 22.70
C SER A 393 12.37 -17.69 22.94
N GLU A 394 12.19 -16.91 24.02
CA GLU A 394 13.17 -15.89 24.40
C GLU A 394 14.57 -16.52 24.50
N PRO A 395 15.61 -15.85 23.95
CA PRO A 395 16.96 -16.37 24.06
C PRO A 395 17.36 -16.49 25.54
N PRO A 396 18.18 -17.49 25.90
CA PRO A 396 18.65 -17.63 27.27
C PRO A 396 19.35 -16.36 27.75
N ALA A 397 19.19 -16.02 29.03
CA ALA A 397 19.76 -14.82 29.64
C ALA A 397 21.28 -14.73 29.37
N GLY A 398 21.71 -13.71 28.62
CA GLY A 398 23.11 -13.48 28.24
C GLY A 398 23.38 -13.42 26.73
N ASP A 399 22.38 -13.59 25.87
CA ASP A 399 22.49 -13.27 24.43
C ASP A 399 22.14 -11.78 24.20
N ASP A 400 23.02 -11.02 23.55
CA ASP A 400 22.89 -9.57 23.27
C ASP A 400 21.82 -9.25 22.20
N ARG A 401 21.02 -10.25 21.79
CA ARG A 401 19.89 -10.05 20.88
C ARG A 401 18.79 -9.31 21.63
N GLY A 402 18.47 -8.10 21.17
CA GLY A 402 17.49 -7.21 21.79
C GLY A 402 16.09 -7.81 22.00
N PRO A 403 15.17 -7.06 22.64
CA PRO A 403 13.94 -7.56 23.27
C PRO A 403 12.80 -8.01 22.32
N ALA A 404 13.08 -8.35 21.06
CA ALA A 404 12.10 -8.96 20.16
C ALA A 404 12.74 -10.20 19.51
N ALA A 405 12.20 -11.39 19.81
CA ALA A 405 12.69 -12.65 19.26
C ALA A 405 12.44 -12.70 17.74
N GLN A 406 13.45 -12.30 16.96
CA GLN A 406 13.45 -12.44 15.51
C GLN A 406 13.53 -13.92 15.15
N TRP A 407 12.78 -14.32 14.12
CA TRP A 407 12.86 -15.68 13.58
C TRP A 407 14.24 -15.96 13.01
N THR A 408 14.87 -17.04 13.44
CA THR A 408 16.06 -17.57 12.76
C THR A 408 15.69 -18.75 11.86
N VAL A 409 16.55 -19.08 10.90
CA VAL A 409 16.38 -20.27 10.06
C VAL A 409 16.22 -21.54 10.91
N PRO A 410 17.08 -21.84 11.91
CA PRO A 410 16.90 -23.00 12.79
C PRO A 410 15.54 -23.05 13.51
N ASP A 411 15.04 -21.89 13.98
CA ASP A 411 13.74 -21.82 14.67
C ASP A 411 12.61 -22.20 13.71
N LEU A 412 12.62 -21.62 12.49
CA LEU A 412 11.62 -21.93 11.48
C LEU A 412 11.66 -23.40 11.08
N LEU A 413 12.85 -23.96 10.81
CA LEU A 413 13.00 -25.37 10.44
C LEU A 413 12.48 -26.30 11.55
N THR A 414 12.77 -25.96 12.81
CA THR A 414 12.27 -26.73 13.97
C THR A 414 10.74 -26.69 14.03
N ALA A 415 10.14 -25.51 13.90
CA ALA A 415 8.70 -25.33 13.94
C ALA A 415 7.98 -26.01 12.77
N VAL A 416 8.51 -25.91 11.55
CA VAL A 416 7.96 -26.53 10.34
C VAL A 416 7.99 -28.05 10.42
N ARG A 417 9.06 -28.64 10.97
CA ARG A 417 9.13 -30.10 11.19
C ARG A 417 8.07 -30.61 12.16
N ALA A 418 7.57 -29.76 13.05
CA ALA A 418 6.52 -30.11 14.00
C ALA A 418 5.10 -30.01 13.41
N LEU A 419 4.93 -29.47 12.19
CA LEU A 419 3.63 -29.42 11.53
C LEU A 419 3.08 -30.83 11.24
N PRO A 420 1.75 -31.01 11.11
CA PRO A 420 1.16 -32.34 10.93
C PRO A 420 1.56 -33.05 9.62
N ALA A 421 1.83 -32.29 8.56
CA ALA A 421 2.24 -32.77 7.24
C ALA A 421 3.17 -31.74 6.60
N PRO A 422 3.94 -32.09 5.54
CA PRO A 422 4.76 -31.13 4.80
C PRO A 422 3.89 -30.05 4.14
N PRO A 423 3.92 -28.79 4.60
CA PRO A 423 3.12 -27.74 3.97
C PRO A 423 3.68 -27.43 2.57
N PRO A 424 2.83 -27.04 1.60
CA PRO A 424 3.30 -26.54 0.33
C PRO A 424 3.79 -25.09 0.49
N LEU A 425 4.92 -24.80 -0.15
CA LEU A 425 5.53 -23.47 -0.18
C LEU A 425 5.83 -23.08 -1.62
N VAL A 426 5.23 -21.98 -2.08
CA VAL A 426 5.57 -21.35 -3.37
C VAL A 426 6.43 -20.12 -3.12
N LEU A 427 7.66 -20.13 -3.64
CA LEU A 427 8.56 -18.98 -3.63
C LEU A 427 8.81 -18.50 -5.05
N ASP A 428 8.36 -17.30 -5.40
CA ASP A 428 8.53 -16.70 -6.73
C ASP A 428 9.60 -15.60 -6.73
N ALA A 429 10.16 -15.31 -7.90
CA ALA A 429 11.14 -14.25 -8.14
C ALA A 429 12.37 -14.33 -7.21
N LEU A 430 12.92 -15.53 -6.99
CA LEU A 430 14.12 -15.74 -6.17
C LEU A 430 15.30 -14.87 -6.64
N ASP A 431 15.46 -14.69 -7.95
CA ASP A 431 16.52 -13.86 -8.55
C ASP A 431 16.36 -12.36 -8.29
N GLU A 432 15.20 -11.93 -7.81
CA GLU A 432 14.90 -10.52 -7.50
C GLU A 432 14.94 -10.24 -5.97
N ALA A 433 15.33 -11.23 -5.15
CA ALA A 433 15.57 -11.04 -3.72
C ALA A 433 16.71 -10.05 -3.43
N GLU A 434 16.81 -9.56 -2.20
CA GLU A 434 17.88 -8.62 -1.81
C GLU A 434 19.28 -9.27 -1.91
N ASP A 435 19.37 -10.53 -1.47
CA ASP A 435 20.55 -11.39 -1.63
C ASP A 435 20.11 -12.80 -2.09
N PRO A 436 19.97 -13.05 -3.40
CA PRO A 436 19.51 -14.33 -3.92
C PRO A 436 20.43 -15.51 -3.54
N ALA A 437 21.75 -15.29 -3.52
CA ALA A 437 22.72 -16.33 -3.19
C ALA A 437 22.65 -16.67 -1.70
N GLY A 438 22.67 -15.64 -0.84
CA GLY A 438 22.50 -15.83 0.61
C GLY A 438 21.17 -16.48 0.98
N LEU A 439 20.07 -16.12 0.30
CA LEU A 439 18.76 -16.74 0.51
C LEU A 439 18.77 -18.24 0.15
N VAL A 440 19.46 -18.63 -0.92
CA VAL A 440 19.61 -20.04 -1.30
C VAL A 440 20.46 -20.78 -0.27
N GLU A 441 21.66 -20.27 0.03
CA GLU A 441 22.63 -20.95 0.88
C GLU A 441 22.20 -21.03 2.35
N GLN A 442 21.68 -19.94 2.89
CA GLN A 442 21.39 -19.82 4.32
C GLN A 442 20.00 -20.36 4.69
N PHE A 443 19.07 -20.45 3.73
CA PHE A 443 17.68 -20.82 4.01
C PHE A 443 17.14 -21.94 3.11
N LEU A 444 17.14 -21.78 1.78
CA LEU A 444 16.46 -22.75 0.90
C LEU A 444 17.16 -24.11 0.87
N LEU A 445 18.49 -24.16 0.86
CA LEU A 445 19.23 -25.42 0.95
C LEU A 445 18.96 -26.13 2.29
N PRO A 446 19.14 -25.49 3.47
CA PRO A 446 18.74 -26.09 4.74
C PRO A 446 17.29 -26.59 4.75
N LEU A 447 16.37 -25.84 4.15
CA LEU A 447 14.96 -26.21 4.08
C LEU A 447 14.71 -27.46 3.24
N VAL A 448 15.35 -27.57 2.07
CA VAL A 448 15.26 -28.74 1.17
C VAL A 448 15.91 -29.98 1.79
N GLU A 449 17.04 -29.80 2.48
CA GLU A 449 17.78 -30.90 3.14
C GLU A 449 17.10 -31.38 4.43
N THR A 450 16.19 -30.59 5.00
CA THR A 450 15.52 -30.94 6.25
C THR A 450 14.48 -32.05 6.02
N VAL A 451 14.66 -33.15 6.76
CA VAL A 451 13.74 -34.29 6.77
C VAL A 451 13.01 -34.39 8.12
N ARG A 452 11.73 -34.74 8.05
CA ARG A 452 10.86 -34.97 9.20
C ARG A 452 11.12 -36.35 9.81
N SER A 453 10.56 -36.60 10.99
CA SER A 453 10.68 -37.90 11.68
C SER A 453 9.99 -39.05 10.94
N ASP A 454 9.03 -38.75 10.08
CA ASP A 454 8.30 -39.71 9.24
C ASP A 454 9.04 -40.02 7.92
N GLY A 455 10.22 -39.44 7.70
CA GLY A 455 11.02 -39.62 6.49
C GLY A 455 10.60 -38.73 5.31
N LEU A 456 9.55 -37.91 5.45
CA LEU A 456 9.13 -36.96 4.44
C LEU A 456 9.96 -35.65 4.52
N PRO A 457 10.07 -34.90 3.41
CA PRO A 457 10.65 -33.55 3.43
C PRO A 457 9.93 -32.61 4.39
N ALA A 458 10.63 -31.60 4.91
CA ALA A 458 10.03 -30.59 5.78
C ALA A 458 8.90 -29.82 5.09
N VAL A 459 9.04 -29.56 3.80
CA VAL A 459 8.09 -28.80 2.97
C VAL A 459 8.02 -29.39 1.55
N ARG A 460 6.95 -29.06 0.83
CA ARG A 460 6.86 -29.21 -0.63
C ARG A 460 7.20 -27.86 -1.27
N LEU A 461 8.44 -27.70 -1.71
CA LEU A 461 8.96 -26.39 -2.14
C LEU A 461 8.91 -26.23 -3.66
N LEU A 462 8.18 -25.21 -4.13
CA LEU A 462 8.13 -24.78 -5.53
C LEU A 462 8.82 -23.42 -5.68
N VAL A 463 9.93 -23.38 -6.41
CA VAL A 463 10.74 -22.16 -6.60
C VAL A 463 10.65 -21.65 -8.03
N GLY A 464 10.26 -20.39 -8.21
CA GLY A 464 10.37 -19.65 -9.46
C GLY A 464 11.64 -18.80 -9.49
N SER A 465 12.51 -19.02 -10.48
CA SER A 465 13.71 -18.20 -10.66
C SER A 465 14.20 -18.15 -12.10
N ARG A 466 14.79 -17.03 -12.49
CA ARG A 466 15.60 -16.97 -13.72
C ARG A 466 16.85 -17.84 -13.59
N ARG A 467 17.36 -18.31 -14.74
CA ARG A 467 18.66 -18.96 -14.80
C ARG A 467 19.76 -18.01 -14.32
N GLY A 468 20.61 -18.48 -13.43
CA GLY A 468 21.71 -17.73 -12.85
C GLY A 468 22.56 -18.62 -11.95
N THR A 469 23.71 -18.13 -11.51
CA THR A 469 24.65 -18.88 -10.67
C THR A 469 24.06 -19.23 -9.30
N HIS A 470 23.20 -18.36 -8.76
CA HIS A 470 22.50 -18.58 -7.48
C HIS A 470 21.58 -19.80 -7.51
N LEU A 471 21.06 -20.18 -8.68
CA LEU A 471 20.14 -21.31 -8.83
C LEU A 471 20.89 -22.67 -8.87
N GLY A 472 22.20 -22.66 -9.12
CA GLY A 472 23.03 -23.86 -9.29
C GLY A 472 22.88 -24.88 -8.15
N PRO A 473 23.04 -24.49 -6.87
CA PRO A 473 22.91 -25.43 -5.75
C PRO A 473 21.53 -26.10 -5.67
N LEU A 474 20.45 -25.39 -5.99
CA LEU A 474 19.11 -25.96 -6.03
C LEU A 474 18.93 -26.91 -7.23
N LEU A 475 19.52 -26.59 -8.38
CA LEU A 475 19.54 -27.48 -9.54
C LEU A 475 20.29 -28.78 -9.25
N ASP A 476 21.38 -28.72 -8.47
CA ASP A 476 22.12 -29.91 -8.06
C ASP A 476 21.27 -30.81 -7.15
N CYS A 477 20.48 -30.24 -6.22
CA CYS A 477 19.51 -31.00 -5.42
C CYS A 477 18.42 -31.63 -6.30
N ALA A 478 17.97 -30.92 -7.34
CA ALA A 478 16.95 -31.34 -8.27
C ALA A 478 17.44 -32.38 -9.31
N ALA A 479 18.75 -32.47 -9.54
CA ALA A 479 19.35 -33.32 -10.58
C ALA A 479 19.03 -34.82 -10.45
N ALA A 480 18.74 -35.29 -9.23
CA ALA A 480 18.33 -36.66 -8.97
C ALA A 480 16.94 -37.01 -9.54
N SER A 481 16.14 -36.01 -9.94
CA SER A 481 14.79 -36.19 -10.47
C SER A 481 14.54 -35.19 -11.60
N PRO A 482 14.77 -35.53 -12.87
CA PRO A 482 14.63 -34.60 -14.00
C PRO A 482 13.26 -33.91 -14.08
N GLU A 483 12.19 -34.56 -13.59
CA GLU A 483 10.83 -34.00 -13.52
C GLU A 483 10.67 -32.86 -12.50
N SER A 484 11.69 -32.60 -11.67
CA SER A 484 11.70 -31.51 -10.68
C SER A 484 12.04 -30.16 -11.30
N VAL A 485 12.63 -30.11 -12.50
CA VAL A 485 12.96 -28.85 -13.18
C VAL A 485 12.04 -28.66 -14.38
N LEU A 486 11.30 -27.57 -14.36
CA LEU A 486 10.42 -27.14 -15.43
C LEU A 486 10.96 -25.86 -16.08
N ASP A 487 11.58 -26.00 -17.25
CA ASP A 487 12.02 -24.85 -18.04
C ASP A 487 10.91 -24.37 -18.97
N LEU A 488 10.49 -23.12 -18.80
CA LEU A 488 9.46 -22.50 -19.63
C LEU A 488 9.96 -22.07 -21.02
N ASP A 489 11.28 -22.11 -21.26
CA ASP A 489 11.88 -21.84 -22.57
C ASP A 489 11.86 -23.07 -23.50
N ASP A 490 11.68 -24.28 -22.97
CA ASP A 490 11.67 -25.54 -23.72
C ASP A 490 10.31 -25.84 -24.40
N VAL A 491 9.37 -24.88 -24.37
CA VAL A 491 8.06 -25.06 -25.00
C VAL A 491 8.18 -25.08 -26.52
N PRO A 492 7.56 -26.06 -27.22
CA PRO A 492 7.59 -26.12 -28.67
C PRO A 492 7.11 -24.80 -29.30
N ALA A 493 7.87 -24.28 -30.28
CA ALA A 493 7.55 -23.00 -30.92
C ALA A 493 6.14 -22.94 -31.55
N GLY A 494 5.58 -24.10 -31.94
CA GLY A 494 4.20 -24.20 -32.40
C GLY A 494 3.16 -23.96 -31.31
N GLU A 495 3.39 -24.49 -30.11
CA GLU A 495 2.53 -24.28 -28.94
C GLU A 495 2.59 -22.82 -28.49
N LEU A 496 3.81 -22.27 -28.33
CA LEU A 496 4.00 -20.87 -27.98
C LEU A 496 3.30 -19.92 -28.97
N ARG A 497 3.36 -20.22 -30.28
CA ARG A 497 2.70 -19.42 -31.31
C ARG A 497 1.19 -19.49 -31.20
N ALA A 498 0.63 -20.68 -30.97
CA ALA A 498 -0.80 -20.86 -30.82
C ALA A 498 -1.32 -20.11 -29.58
N ASP A 499 -0.60 -20.19 -28.46
CA ASP A 499 -0.98 -19.50 -27.23
C ASP A 499 -0.91 -17.96 -27.39
N LEU A 500 0.11 -17.45 -28.08
CA LEU A 500 0.22 -16.01 -28.39
C LEU A 500 -0.88 -15.52 -29.33
N GLU A 501 -1.23 -16.30 -30.36
CA GLU A 501 -2.34 -15.98 -31.27
C GLU A 501 -3.65 -15.92 -30.47
N GLN A 502 -3.90 -16.91 -29.61
CA GLN A 502 -5.10 -16.93 -28.77
C GLN A 502 -5.13 -15.76 -27.79
N HIS A 503 -4.03 -15.45 -27.12
CA HIS A 503 -3.93 -14.34 -26.18
C HIS A 503 -4.24 -12.99 -26.87
N LEU A 504 -3.56 -12.68 -27.97
CA LEU A 504 -3.78 -11.43 -28.71
C LEU A 504 -5.21 -11.35 -29.26
N ALA A 505 -5.75 -12.45 -29.80
CA ALA A 505 -7.12 -12.47 -30.30
C ALA A 505 -8.15 -12.22 -29.18
N HIS A 506 -7.90 -12.73 -27.97
CA HIS A 506 -8.76 -12.51 -26.81
C HIS A 506 -8.70 -11.06 -26.32
N VAL A 507 -7.49 -10.51 -26.17
CA VAL A 507 -7.29 -9.10 -25.78
C VAL A 507 -7.96 -8.16 -26.78
N LEU A 508 -7.75 -8.37 -28.09
CA LEU A 508 -8.39 -7.58 -29.14
C LEU A 508 -9.92 -7.70 -29.11
N ALA A 509 -10.48 -8.87 -28.83
CA ALA A 509 -11.94 -9.05 -28.78
C ALA A 509 -12.62 -8.22 -27.68
N GLU A 510 -11.90 -7.79 -26.66
CA GLU A 510 -12.43 -6.95 -25.58
C GLU A 510 -12.52 -5.47 -25.95
N TRP A 511 -11.73 -5.00 -26.91
CA TRP A 511 -11.70 -3.59 -27.23
C TRP A 511 -12.86 -3.16 -28.13
N PRO A 512 -13.47 -1.98 -27.86
CA PRO A 512 -14.58 -1.47 -28.66
C PRO A 512 -14.32 -1.47 -30.17
N ALA A 513 -13.09 -1.13 -30.59
CA ALA A 513 -12.69 -1.06 -32.00
C ALA A 513 -12.63 -2.43 -32.72
N TYR A 514 -12.49 -3.53 -31.97
CA TYR A 514 -12.25 -4.88 -32.53
C TYR A 514 -13.33 -5.90 -32.12
N ARG A 515 -14.19 -5.57 -31.15
CA ARG A 515 -15.19 -6.46 -30.56
C ARG A 515 -16.28 -6.90 -31.53
N ALA A 516 -16.67 -6.05 -32.48
CA ALA A 516 -17.78 -6.36 -33.40
C ALA A 516 -17.50 -7.64 -34.22
N ALA A 517 -18.56 -8.40 -34.51
CA ALA A 517 -18.43 -9.65 -35.27
C ALA A 517 -17.78 -9.46 -36.66
N ALA A 518 -18.03 -8.30 -37.30
CA ALA A 518 -17.44 -7.95 -38.59
C ALA A 518 -15.91 -7.81 -38.55
N HIS A 519 -15.33 -7.42 -37.40
CA HIS A 519 -13.89 -7.31 -37.21
C HIS A 519 -13.23 -8.63 -36.82
N ARG A 520 -13.98 -9.74 -36.72
CA ARG A 520 -13.44 -11.06 -36.39
C ARG A 520 -12.29 -11.50 -37.32
N PRO A 521 -12.44 -11.44 -38.65
CA PRO A 521 -11.35 -11.83 -39.55
C PRO A 521 -10.12 -10.92 -39.42
N VAL A 522 -10.34 -9.62 -39.14
CA VAL A 522 -9.27 -8.62 -38.95
C VAL A 522 -8.46 -8.94 -37.69
N ARG A 523 -9.11 -9.15 -36.53
CA ARG A 523 -8.40 -9.46 -35.29
C ARG A 523 -7.69 -10.82 -35.33
N GLU A 524 -8.30 -11.84 -35.95
CA GLU A 524 -7.68 -13.16 -36.10
C GLU A 524 -6.43 -13.08 -37.01
N ALA A 525 -6.49 -12.32 -38.12
CA ALA A 525 -5.35 -12.13 -39.02
C ALA A 525 -4.22 -11.32 -38.36
N LEU A 526 -4.57 -10.28 -37.59
CA LEU A 526 -3.60 -9.47 -36.83
C LEU A 526 -2.89 -10.32 -35.77
N ALA A 527 -3.66 -11.02 -34.93
CA ALA A 527 -3.14 -11.86 -33.87
C ALA A 527 -2.22 -12.96 -34.40
N ARG A 528 -2.65 -13.66 -35.47
CA ARG A 528 -1.83 -14.70 -36.13
C ARG A 528 -0.52 -14.17 -36.66
N SER A 529 -0.57 -13.03 -37.37
CA SER A 529 0.63 -12.45 -37.98
C SER A 529 1.61 -11.93 -36.92
N ALA A 530 1.11 -11.33 -35.85
CA ALA A 530 1.93 -10.87 -34.73
C ALA A 530 2.56 -12.06 -33.97
N ALA A 531 1.78 -13.10 -33.67
CA ALA A 531 2.28 -14.32 -33.03
C ALA A 531 3.34 -15.02 -33.89
N ALA A 532 3.15 -15.08 -35.21
CA ALA A 532 4.14 -15.60 -36.13
C ALA A 532 5.46 -14.81 -36.06
N ALA A 533 5.40 -13.48 -36.08
CA ALA A 533 6.58 -12.61 -36.01
C ALA A 533 7.31 -12.70 -34.66
N LEU A 534 6.58 -12.75 -33.54
CA LEU A 534 7.13 -12.86 -32.18
C LEU A 534 7.75 -14.23 -31.88
N THR A 535 7.43 -15.27 -32.66
CA THR A 535 7.97 -16.64 -32.51
C THR A 535 9.01 -17.02 -33.55
N GLN A 536 9.39 -16.09 -34.43
CA GLN A 536 10.60 -16.26 -35.23
C GLN A 536 11.84 -16.25 -34.32
N GLU A 537 12.93 -16.90 -34.74
CA GLU A 537 14.15 -17.02 -33.95
C GLU A 537 14.49 -15.67 -33.29
N PRO A 538 14.50 -15.62 -31.95
CA PRO A 538 14.83 -14.39 -31.25
C PRO A 538 16.26 -14.01 -31.62
N PRO A 539 16.56 -12.71 -31.82
CA PRO A 539 17.94 -12.26 -31.90
C PRO A 539 18.70 -12.80 -30.69
N ALA A 540 19.78 -13.54 -30.93
CA ALA A 540 20.55 -14.17 -29.88
C ALA A 540 20.88 -13.16 -28.76
N GLY A 541 20.65 -13.55 -27.50
CA GLY A 541 21.06 -12.77 -26.32
C GLY A 541 20.06 -11.74 -25.78
N HIS A 542 18.80 -11.71 -26.21
CA HIS A 542 17.81 -10.77 -25.66
C HIS A 542 16.85 -11.48 -24.69
N GLY A 543 16.98 -11.17 -23.39
CA GLY A 543 16.25 -11.83 -22.30
C GLY A 543 14.82 -11.32 -22.08
N TRP A 544 13.91 -11.45 -23.06
CA TRP A 544 12.49 -11.08 -22.90
C TRP A 544 11.56 -12.12 -23.52
N GLY A 545 10.42 -12.39 -22.89
CA GLY A 545 9.41 -13.33 -23.39
C GLY A 545 8.42 -12.66 -24.34
N ALA A 546 7.99 -13.41 -25.36
CA ALA A 546 7.09 -12.94 -26.41
C ALA A 546 5.73 -12.44 -25.88
N PHE A 547 5.19 -13.04 -24.82
CA PHE A 547 3.93 -12.59 -24.20
C PHE A 547 4.01 -11.18 -23.63
N LEU A 548 5.15 -10.86 -23.02
CA LEU A 548 5.37 -9.54 -22.46
C LEU A 548 5.35 -8.47 -23.57
N VAL A 549 6.07 -8.73 -24.66
CA VAL A 549 6.08 -7.84 -25.83
C VAL A 549 4.68 -7.74 -26.46
N ALA A 550 3.98 -8.87 -26.61
CA ALA A 550 2.61 -8.92 -27.12
C ALA A 550 1.65 -8.05 -26.29
N ARG A 551 1.77 -8.09 -24.96
CA ARG A 551 0.93 -7.30 -24.05
C ARG A 551 1.15 -5.80 -24.20
N VAL A 552 2.41 -5.35 -24.29
CA VAL A 552 2.69 -3.92 -24.54
C VAL A 552 2.24 -3.52 -25.95
N TYR A 553 2.44 -4.40 -26.95
CA TYR A 553 1.99 -4.12 -28.31
C TYR A 553 0.48 -4.00 -28.41
N ALA A 554 -0.26 -4.80 -27.63
CA ALA A 554 -1.69 -4.65 -27.50
C ALA A 554 -2.04 -3.21 -27.06
N ARG A 555 -1.39 -2.65 -26.04
CA ARG A 555 -1.61 -1.25 -25.63
C ARG A 555 -1.41 -0.25 -26.77
N VAL A 556 -0.40 -0.44 -27.61
CA VAL A 556 -0.20 0.38 -28.82
C VAL A 556 -1.39 0.23 -29.76
N LEU A 557 -1.83 -1.00 -30.05
CA LEU A 557 -2.97 -1.27 -30.93
C LEU A 557 -4.29 -0.68 -30.43
N GLU A 558 -4.47 -0.53 -29.12
CA GLU A 558 -5.64 0.13 -28.51
C GLU A 558 -5.73 1.60 -28.89
N SER A 559 -4.58 2.26 -29.07
CA SER A 559 -4.47 3.67 -29.44
C SER A 559 -4.54 3.94 -30.96
N LEU A 560 -4.45 2.90 -31.79
CA LEU A 560 -4.43 3.00 -33.25
C LEU A 560 -5.82 2.71 -33.84
N ASP A 561 -6.11 3.32 -34.99
CA ASP A 561 -7.28 2.94 -35.77
C ASP A 561 -7.19 1.46 -36.20
N PRO A 562 -8.28 0.67 -36.08
CA PRO A 562 -8.27 -0.72 -36.47
C PRO A 562 -8.02 -0.84 -37.98
N PRO A 563 -7.27 -1.86 -38.44
CA PRO A 563 -7.06 -2.10 -39.87
C PRO A 563 -8.39 -2.28 -40.61
N SER A 564 -8.49 -1.67 -41.80
CA SER A 564 -9.71 -1.69 -42.62
C SER A 564 -10.06 -3.06 -43.19
N ASP A 565 -9.07 -3.94 -43.35
CA ASP A 565 -9.22 -5.26 -43.94
C ASP A 565 -8.15 -6.26 -43.45
N VAL A 566 -8.30 -7.52 -43.86
CA VAL A 566 -7.40 -8.62 -43.50
C VAL A 566 -5.96 -8.40 -44.00
N PRO A 567 -5.69 -7.99 -45.26
CA PRO A 567 -4.33 -7.66 -45.70
C PRO A 567 -3.64 -6.58 -44.85
N ALA A 568 -4.34 -5.49 -44.52
CA ALA A 568 -3.82 -4.44 -43.66
C ALA A 568 -3.53 -4.96 -42.25
N ALA A 569 -4.39 -5.82 -41.71
CA ALA A 569 -4.21 -6.46 -40.41
C ALA A 569 -2.97 -7.37 -40.38
N THR A 570 -2.77 -8.18 -41.42
CA THR A 570 -1.56 -9.01 -41.57
C THR A 570 -0.31 -8.15 -41.67
N ALA A 571 -0.33 -7.10 -42.49
CA ALA A 571 0.81 -6.19 -42.64
C ALA A 571 1.16 -5.47 -41.32
N LEU A 572 0.15 -5.08 -40.53
CA LEU A 572 0.37 -4.49 -39.20
C LEU A 572 0.95 -5.51 -38.21
N GLY A 573 0.39 -6.72 -38.15
CA GLY A 573 0.89 -7.77 -37.26
C GLY A 573 2.33 -8.18 -37.55
N ALA A 574 2.73 -8.21 -38.83
CA ALA A 574 4.11 -8.50 -39.23
C ALA A 574 5.13 -7.43 -38.78
N ARG A 575 4.70 -6.22 -38.44
CA ARG A 575 5.56 -5.11 -37.97
C ARG A 575 5.68 -5.01 -36.45
N VAL A 576 5.12 -5.97 -35.70
CA VAL A 576 5.24 -5.99 -34.24
C VAL A 576 6.73 -5.90 -33.83
N PRO A 577 7.10 -4.97 -32.94
CA PRO A 577 8.46 -4.95 -32.40
C PRO A 577 8.75 -6.27 -31.67
N ARG A 578 10.00 -6.73 -31.75
CA ARG A 578 10.40 -8.03 -31.17
C ARG A 578 11.09 -7.90 -29.81
N THR A 579 11.31 -6.67 -29.33
CA THR A 579 11.92 -6.42 -28.03
C THR A 579 11.05 -5.52 -27.17
N LEU A 580 11.20 -5.65 -25.86
CA LEU A 580 10.47 -4.84 -24.88
C LEU A 580 10.83 -3.34 -24.96
N PRO A 581 12.11 -2.94 -25.12
CA PRO A 581 12.47 -1.56 -25.39
C PRO A 581 11.77 -1.01 -26.64
N ASP A 582 11.82 -1.71 -27.77
CA ASP A 582 11.29 -1.18 -29.03
C ASP A 582 9.78 -0.94 -28.96
N VAL A 583 9.03 -1.84 -28.30
CA VAL A 583 7.58 -1.65 -28.13
C VAL A 583 7.24 -0.57 -27.11
N LEU A 584 8.05 -0.38 -26.06
CA LEU A 584 7.93 0.75 -25.15
C LEU A 584 8.13 2.07 -25.91
N GLU A 585 9.21 2.18 -26.70
CA GLU A 585 9.50 3.39 -27.47
C GLU A 585 8.43 3.65 -28.53
N LEU A 586 7.89 2.60 -29.13
CA LEU A 586 6.76 2.71 -30.05
C LEU A 586 5.55 3.32 -29.33
N ASP A 587 5.17 2.80 -28.17
CA ASP A 587 4.05 3.33 -27.38
C ASP A 587 4.27 4.78 -26.96
N LEU A 588 5.41 5.07 -26.31
CA LEU A 588 5.75 6.42 -25.88
C LEU A 588 5.79 7.41 -27.06
N GLY A 589 6.26 6.97 -28.23
CA GLY A 589 6.31 7.79 -29.44
C GLY A 589 4.94 8.13 -30.05
N GLN A 590 3.88 7.35 -29.77
CA GLN A 590 2.51 7.66 -30.22
C GLN A 590 1.80 8.66 -29.31
N ARG A 591 2.37 8.97 -28.14
CA ARG A 591 1.70 9.76 -27.11
C ARG A 591 2.16 11.20 -27.10
N ALA A 592 1.21 12.13 -26.96
CA ALA A 592 1.52 13.56 -26.79
C ALA A 592 2.32 13.85 -25.50
N ASP A 593 2.11 13.06 -24.45
CA ASP A 593 2.81 13.15 -23.17
C ASP A 593 4.02 12.21 -23.06
N GLY A 594 4.36 11.48 -24.13
CA GLY A 594 5.31 10.36 -24.09
C GLY A 594 6.69 10.70 -23.55
N ILE A 595 7.21 11.89 -23.88
CA ILE A 595 8.51 12.35 -23.37
C ILE A 595 8.47 12.61 -21.86
N ARG A 596 7.38 13.21 -21.35
CA ARG A 596 7.19 13.46 -19.91
C ARG A 596 6.90 12.17 -19.15
N LEU A 597 6.09 11.29 -19.73
CA LEU A 597 5.83 9.95 -19.18
C LEU A 597 7.13 9.15 -19.09
N ARG A 598 8.00 9.21 -20.12
CA ARG A 598 9.32 8.59 -20.06
C ARG A 598 10.11 9.03 -18.84
N ALA A 599 10.17 10.34 -18.57
CA ALA A 599 10.90 10.86 -17.42
C ALA A 599 10.39 10.28 -16.09
N VAL A 600 9.07 10.17 -15.92
CA VAL A 600 8.43 9.53 -14.76
C VAL A 600 8.79 8.04 -14.69
N LEU A 601 8.67 7.29 -15.79
CA LEU A 601 9.04 5.87 -15.84
C LEU A 601 10.53 5.65 -15.55
N THR A 602 11.41 6.55 -16.02
CA THR A 602 12.84 6.53 -15.72
C THR A 602 13.09 6.79 -14.23
N ALA A 603 12.37 7.70 -13.58
CA ALA A 603 12.47 7.87 -12.13
C ALA A 603 12.08 6.59 -11.39
N LEU A 604 10.97 5.95 -11.78
CA LEU A 604 10.55 4.65 -11.22
C LEU A 604 11.54 3.53 -11.50
N ALA A 605 12.36 3.63 -12.55
CA ALA A 605 13.40 2.65 -12.81
C ALA A 605 14.42 2.58 -11.68
N PHE A 606 14.66 3.67 -10.95
CA PHE A 606 15.58 3.69 -9.80
C PHE A 606 14.94 3.24 -8.49
N ALA A 607 13.63 2.97 -8.47
CA ALA A 607 12.94 2.44 -7.31
C ALA A 607 13.48 1.04 -6.95
N LYS A 608 13.60 0.79 -5.65
CA LYS A 608 13.98 -0.50 -5.06
C LYS A 608 12.83 -1.05 -4.23
N GLY A 609 12.86 -2.34 -3.92
CA GLY A 609 11.83 -2.98 -3.08
C GLY A 609 10.42 -2.82 -3.67
N GLU A 610 9.51 -2.33 -2.82
CA GLU A 610 8.09 -2.14 -3.15
C GLU A 610 7.80 -0.91 -4.04
N GLY A 611 8.74 0.03 -4.16
CA GLY A 611 8.63 1.19 -5.05
C GLY A 611 9.04 2.51 -4.42
N PHE A 612 8.68 3.61 -5.08
CA PHE A 612 8.85 4.98 -4.59
C PHE A 612 7.51 5.58 -4.15
N PRO A 613 7.45 6.30 -3.02
CA PRO A 613 6.28 7.13 -2.72
C PRO A 613 6.18 8.28 -3.74
N LEU A 614 4.98 8.85 -3.91
CA LEU A 614 4.72 9.90 -4.90
C LEU A 614 5.70 11.07 -4.80
N GLU A 615 6.02 11.51 -3.58
CA GLU A 615 6.91 12.65 -3.33
C GLU A 615 8.33 12.40 -3.85
N ALA A 616 8.81 11.14 -3.74
CA ALA A 616 10.10 10.76 -4.29
C ALA A 616 10.08 10.77 -5.83
N VAL A 617 8.98 10.33 -6.45
CA VAL A 617 8.82 10.42 -7.91
C VAL A 617 8.77 11.88 -8.36
N GLN A 618 8.05 12.73 -7.63
CA GLN A 618 7.95 14.17 -7.89
C GLN A 618 9.30 14.89 -7.78
N ALA A 619 10.14 14.48 -6.83
CA ALA A 619 11.47 15.04 -6.66
C ALA A 619 12.45 14.59 -7.76
N VAL A 620 12.33 13.35 -8.25
CA VAL A 620 13.33 12.73 -9.13
C VAL A 620 12.97 12.83 -10.62
N ALA A 621 11.69 12.73 -11.00
CA ALA A 621 11.26 12.75 -12.40
C ALA A 621 11.72 13.99 -13.20
N PRO A 622 11.75 15.22 -12.63
CA PRO A 622 12.24 16.40 -13.34
C PRO A 622 13.67 16.29 -13.85
N GLU A 623 14.55 15.52 -13.20
CA GLU A 623 15.95 15.32 -13.63
C GLU A 623 16.08 14.56 -14.95
N PHE A 624 15.04 13.79 -15.33
CA PHE A 624 15.02 13.02 -16.57
C PHE A 624 14.25 13.69 -17.70
N ALA A 625 13.49 14.74 -17.39
CA ALA A 625 12.73 15.51 -18.38
C ALA A 625 13.67 16.34 -19.27
N PRO A 626 13.28 16.63 -20.53
CA PRO A 626 14.02 17.58 -21.35
C PRO A 626 14.12 18.94 -20.66
N ARG A 627 15.26 19.62 -20.84
CA ARG A 627 15.48 21.00 -20.35
C ARG A 627 14.78 22.02 -21.24
N GLU A 628 13.48 21.87 -21.43
CA GLU A 628 12.62 22.82 -22.14
C GLU A 628 11.66 23.50 -21.17
N GLU A 629 11.27 24.73 -21.45
CA GLU A 629 10.31 25.49 -20.65
C GLU A 629 8.88 25.33 -21.21
N PRO A 630 7.88 24.95 -20.40
CA PRO A 630 7.97 24.61 -18.97
C PRO A 630 8.45 23.17 -18.75
N GLY A 631 9.29 22.98 -17.72
CA GLY A 631 9.76 21.66 -17.28
C GLY A 631 8.63 20.82 -16.65
N LEU A 632 8.95 19.59 -16.23
CA LEU A 632 7.99 18.72 -15.55
C LEU A 632 7.70 19.24 -14.13
N ALA A 633 6.50 19.78 -13.89
CA ALA A 633 6.10 20.24 -12.56
C ALA A 633 5.68 19.06 -11.66
N PRO A 634 5.86 19.15 -10.33
CA PRO A 634 5.42 18.10 -9.40
C PRO A 634 3.94 17.73 -9.53
N ALA A 635 3.08 18.72 -9.82
CA ALA A 635 1.64 18.52 -10.02
C ALA A 635 1.30 17.67 -11.25
N ASP A 636 2.18 17.61 -12.25
CA ASP A 636 1.98 16.84 -13.48
C ASP A 636 2.32 15.35 -13.32
N VAL A 637 3.05 14.97 -12.27
CA VAL A 637 3.58 13.61 -12.10
C VAL A 637 2.48 12.59 -11.83
N ARG A 638 1.49 12.91 -11.00
CA ARG A 638 0.37 12.01 -10.69
C ARG A 638 -0.48 11.72 -11.95
N PRO A 639 -0.92 12.72 -12.74
CA PRO A 639 -1.55 12.47 -14.04
C PRO A 639 -0.74 11.58 -14.98
N LEU A 640 0.60 11.72 -15.01
CA LEU A 640 1.47 10.88 -15.83
C LEU A 640 1.58 9.44 -15.29
N LEU A 641 1.65 9.26 -13.97
CA LEU A 641 1.60 7.92 -13.36
C LEU A 641 0.28 7.22 -13.70
N ASP A 642 -0.83 7.94 -13.65
CA ASP A 642 -2.15 7.41 -13.98
C ASP A 642 -2.26 7.07 -15.48
N ALA A 643 -1.75 7.95 -16.35
CA ALA A 643 -1.71 7.73 -17.80
C ALA A 643 -0.79 6.57 -18.20
N GLY A 644 0.28 6.35 -17.43
CA GLY A 644 1.26 5.28 -17.56
C GLY A 644 0.97 4.05 -16.71
N SER A 645 -0.20 3.93 -16.09
CA SER A 645 -0.53 2.89 -15.11
C SER A 645 -0.26 1.46 -15.60
N PHE A 646 -0.37 1.21 -16.90
CA PHE A 646 0.00 -0.06 -17.54
C PHE A 646 1.46 -0.48 -17.25
N TYR A 647 2.38 0.50 -17.22
CA TYR A 647 3.80 0.30 -16.93
C TYR A 647 4.11 0.25 -15.42
N VAL A 648 3.14 0.58 -14.58
CA VAL A 648 3.34 0.81 -13.17
C VAL A 648 2.69 -0.32 -12.37
N ARG A 649 3.27 -0.60 -11.20
CA ARG A 649 2.69 -1.40 -10.15
C ARG A 649 2.68 -0.60 -8.88
N THR A 650 1.65 -0.83 -8.07
CA THR A 650 1.51 -0.13 -6.81
C THR A 650 1.65 -1.06 -5.61
N GLY A 651 2.49 -0.67 -4.68
CA GLY A 651 2.58 -1.24 -3.34
C GLY A 651 1.85 -0.36 -2.32
N ILE A 652 1.81 -0.82 -1.07
CA ILE A 652 1.32 -0.05 0.07
C ILE A 652 2.49 0.04 1.05
N GLU A 653 2.89 1.26 1.39
CA GLU A 653 3.91 1.53 2.41
C GLU A 653 3.34 1.28 3.82
N THR A 654 4.21 1.19 4.81
CA THR A 654 3.86 1.07 6.24
C THR A 654 2.91 2.17 6.72
N ASP A 655 3.08 3.41 6.23
CA ASP A 655 2.21 4.57 6.50
C ASP A 655 0.92 4.59 5.64
N GLY A 656 0.71 3.57 4.79
CA GLY A 656 -0.48 3.41 3.97
C GLY A 656 -0.47 4.20 2.65
N SER A 657 0.59 4.97 2.39
CA SER A 657 0.77 5.64 1.10
C SER A 657 1.03 4.64 -0.04
N THR A 658 0.78 5.10 -1.26
CA THR A 658 0.97 4.28 -2.45
C THR A 658 2.44 4.32 -2.87
N LEU A 659 3.04 3.14 -3.08
CA LEU A 659 4.38 3.03 -3.65
C LEU A 659 4.28 2.72 -5.13
N TYR A 660 5.10 3.35 -5.96
CA TYR A 660 5.11 3.19 -7.42
C TYR A 660 6.38 2.51 -7.89
N ARG A 661 6.26 1.51 -8.75
CA ARG A 661 7.41 0.87 -9.41
C ARG A 661 7.07 0.40 -10.81
N LEU A 662 8.09 0.14 -11.62
CA LEU A 662 7.88 -0.49 -12.92
C LEU A 662 7.45 -1.96 -12.76
N PHE A 663 6.53 -2.40 -13.62
CA PHE A 663 6.00 -3.76 -13.54
C PHE A 663 7.01 -4.84 -13.92
N HIS A 664 8.05 -4.52 -14.68
CA HIS A 664 9.05 -5.48 -15.14
C HIS A 664 10.47 -4.96 -14.96
N GLN A 665 11.34 -5.80 -14.37
CA GLN A 665 12.71 -5.40 -14.00
C GLN A 665 13.52 -4.92 -15.19
N GLY A 666 13.44 -5.59 -16.34
CA GLY A 666 14.30 -5.17 -17.43
C GLY A 666 13.80 -3.90 -18.19
N LEU A 667 12.55 -3.45 -18.00
CA LEU A 667 12.21 -2.07 -18.37
C LEU A 667 13.00 -1.07 -17.52
N ALA A 668 13.13 -1.36 -16.22
CA ALA A 668 13.95 -0.56 -15.34
C ALA A 668 15.42 -0.57 -15.79
N ASP A 669 15.98 -1.73 -16.12
CA ASP A 669 17.37 -1.83 -16.57
C ASP A 669 17.60 -1.05 -17.87
N TYR A 670 16.67 -1.14 -18.82
CA TYR A 670 16.72 -0.36 -20.06
C TYR A 670 16.66 1.15 -19.82
N LEU A 671 15.70 1.62 -19.01
CA LEU A 671 15.53 3.04 -18.72
C LEU A 671 16.70 3.61 -17.90
N ARG A 672 17.29 2.84 -16.99
CA ARG A 672 18.54 3.23 -16.30
C ARG A 672 19.71 3.38 -17.26
N ALA A 673 19.83 2.46 -18.22
CA ALA A 673 20.89 2.51 -19.23
C ALA A 673 20.68 3.63 -20.27
N ARG A 674 19.42 4.00 -20.53
CA ARG A 674 19.00 4.97 -21.56
C ARG A 674 17.96 5.98 -21.01
N PRO A 675 18.33 6.80 -20.02
CA PRO A 675 17.38 7.63 -19.27
C PRO A 675 16.71 8.72 -20.12
N HIS A 676 17.45 9.33 -21.05
CA HIS A 676 16.99 10.50 -21.81
C HIS A 676 16.60 10.22 -23.27
N THR A 677 17.15 9.19 -23.90
CA THR A 677 16.98 8.97 -25.34
C THR A 677 16.59 7.52 -25.63
N PRO A 678 15.66 7.29 -26.57
CA PRO A 678 15.43 5.96 -27.14
C PRO A 678 16.75 5.39 -27.64
N GLY A 679 17.14 4.21 -27.20
CA GLY A 679 18.27 3.52 -27.80
C GLY A 679 17.88 3.05 -29.19
N ARG A 680 18.66 3.39 -30.23
CA ARG A 680 18.63 2.59 -31.46
C ARG A 680 19.20 1.22 -31.12
N THR A 681 18.32 0.23 -30.97
CA THR A 681 18.70 -1.19 -31.03
C THR A 681 19.22 -1.44 -32.45
N ALA A 682 20.42 -1.99 -32.53
CA ALA A 682 21.12 -2.26 -33.80
C ALA A 682 20.47 -3.40 -34.57
#